data_AF-A0A3E1E0G8-F1
#
_entry.id   AF-A0A3E1E0G8-F1
#
_cell.length_a   1.000
_cell.length_b   1.000
_cell.length_c   1.000
_cell.angle_alpha   90.00
_cell.angle_beta   90.00
_cell.angle_gamma   90.00
#
_symmetry.space_group_name_H-M   'P 1'
#
loop_
_entity.id
_entity.type
_entity.pdbx_description
1 polymer ?
#
loop_
_entity_poly.entity_id
_entity_poly.type
_entity_poly.pdbx_seq_one_letter_code
_entity_poly.pdbx_strand_id
1 'polypeptide(L)'
;MIVLSEPWTLSRHQEAVMSLSFGKRLPRALYVLDGEGFQIPADLGSIVGTLRQQLAIGAEFNVLKFATDRLKISFLSYPDFFSDPHPTLAISLTVDLATGTLQRTDYRGRSNPPILHRKEAFLPDGHPAAEGFRALTAAEEAEGLYAETSLIGFRLNWEKLLAFKGLGYDGQTLVRVRDRPKPVDNGRAPGGVRIERHKTAISRSELSKPVKALLDYGLLEKTHRFLDYGCGLGDDVRGLAELGYQVTGWDPYYRPDAATTEADIVNLGFVVNVIEDPAERVETVQRAWNCTGKLLVVSTLMTGRECHYSQVQPYSDGLLTNRNTFQKHYEPSEFRSFVEDALGAEVVPIAPDVCFVFRRLEDQQDFVARRSKRSIDWEQISQRLRFLQARTPRLSLYERHRDLLDDYWHTMLEFGRPSRSDEYERYAEIRSACGSGGKAAQLFVQKYGDEPLEEARERRKEDLLVYLSGGEFQKRRAGFNRLSPRLRADVKGFFGNYAAACNEARELLFTAGDPGELELAVEDLDFGWLDSGEGHFTIHSSLLDRLPPLLRIYVECGARLFGDPRQADLIKLHLCSKKLTFLHYEDFSLPLPVLDTRIKIDLRRLFVNLIDHTTGPEHQILFFKERFLAPDHPELPKFQAFSKRLRKLGIHEGLLGSNDRFSPSKEAFEAALARADLTRGLSKRSSGSETAPHQRNPDPKRFKTGVRTPVGGERGKYRARSPEDGGMNGQGDNRKRFARGLTSRPGMRYCLRTSLPFASAAGRRAAPTGAAFAFAGSMGRYGREVAN
;
A
#
# COMPACT_ATOMS: atom_id res chain seq x y z
N MET A 1 -12.97 4.15 21.13
CA MET A 1 -12.51 5.52 20.87
C MET A 1 -11.83 5.98 22.14
N ILE A 2 -10.57 6.40 22.10
CA ILE A 2 -9.89 6.92 23.29
C ILE A 2 -10.50 8.29 23.58
N VAL A 3 -11.16 8.42 24.73
CA VAL A 3 -11.79 9.68 25.13
C VAL A 3 -10.92 10.29 26.22
N LEU A 4 -10.22 11.37 25.89
CA LEU A 4 -9.54 12.20 26.87
C LEU A 4 -10.55 13.20 27.45
N SER A 5 -10.47 13.47 28.75
CA SER A 5 -11.35 14.41 29.44
C SER A 5 -11.18 15.86 28.98
N GLU A 6 -10.00 16.21 28.45
CA GLU A 6 -9.68 17.55 27.92
C GLU A 6 -8.93 17.47 26.57
N PRO A 7 -9.02 18.52 25.73
CA PRO A 7 -8.23 18.60 24.49
C PRO A 7 -6.73 18.64 24.79
N TRP A 8 -6.01 17.61 24.34
CA TRP A 8 -4.56 17.51 24.51
C TRP A 8 -3.82 17.94 23.24
N THR A 9 -3.16 19.10 23.29
CA THR A 9 -2.47 19.69 22.13
C THR A 9 -0.98 19.31 22.10
N LEU A 10 -0.35 19.38 20.93
CA LEU A 10 1.09 19.09 20.79
C LEU A 10 1.95 20.03 21.64
N SER A 11 1.59 21.31 21.73
CA SER A 11 2.32 22.28 22.55
C SER A 11 2.24 21.95 24.05
N ARG A 12 1.04 21.63 24.56
CA ARG A 12 0.85 21.19 25.95
C ARG A 12 1.61 19.89 26.23
N HIS A 13 1.59 18.95 25.29
CA HIS A 13 2.37 17.72 25.37
C HIS A 13 3.87 18.01 25.46
N GLN A 14 4.40 18.86 24.59
CA GLN A 14 5.80 19.23 24.59
C GLN A 14 6.21 19.90 25.89
N GLU A 15 5.44 20.86 26.37
CA GLU A 15 5.70 21.54 27.64
C GLU A 15 5.72 20.55 28.82
N ALA A 16 4.71 19.70 28.92
CA ALA A 16 4.63 18.70 29.98
C ALA A 16 5.77 17.67 29.90
N VAL A 17 6.11 17.19 28.70
CA VAL A 17 7.22 16.25 28.49
C VAL A 17 8.57 16.92 28.79
N MET A 18 8.73 18.20 28.46
CA MET A 18 9.96 18.94 28.77
C MET A 18 10.12 19.21 30.26
N SER A 19 9.03 19.37 31.00
CA SER A 19 9.02 19.60 32.46
C SER A 19 9.49 18.39 33.30
N LEU A 20 9.60 17.20 32.71
CA LEU A 20 10.12 16.01 33.38
C LEU A 20 11.59 16.20 33.79
N SER A 21 11.87 16.02 35.08
CA SER A 21 13.21 16.17 35.66
C SER A 21 14.17 15.01 35.36
N PHE A 22 13.66 13.87 34.89
CA PHE A 22 14.43 12.67 34.59
C PHE A 22 13.94 11.99 33.30
N GLY A 23 14.74 11.04 32.80
CA GLY A 23 14.41 10.23 31.63
C GLY A 23 15.37 10.41 30.45
N LYS A 24 15.45 9.36 29.60
CA LYS A 24 16.37 9.32 28.48
C LYS A 24 15.84 10.16 27.33
N ARG A 25 16.53 11.27 27.07
CA ARG A 25 16.20 12.22 25.99
C ARG A 25 16.87 11.80 24.69
N LEU A 26 16.06 11.59 23.65
CA LEU A 26 16.47 11.43 22.26
C LEU A 26 15.90 12.60 21.44
N PRO A 27 16.41 12.88 20.22
CA PRO A 27 15.96 14.02 19.42
C PRO A 27 14.44 14.09 19.18
N ARG A 28 13.74 12.95 19.23
CA ARG A 28 12.29 12.84 18.91
C ARG A 28 11.49 12.09 19.97
N ALA A 29 12.08 11.77 21.12
CA ALA A 29 11.40 11.03 22.19
C ALA A 29 12.07 11.23 23.55
N LEU A 30 11.26 11.16 24.60
CA LEU A 30 11.69 11.04 25.99
C LEU A 30 11.18 9.71 26.54
N TYR A 31 12.07 8.93 27.14
CA TYR A 31 11.72 7.68 27.80
C TYR A 31 11.84 7.84 29.31
N VAL A 32 10.83 7.39 30.04
CA VAL A 32 10.83 7.40 31.52
C VAL A 32 10.40 6.04 32.03
N LEU A 33 10.90 5.66 33.20
CA LEU A 33 10.34 4.54 33.94
C LEU A 33 8.95 4.91 34.48
N ASP A 34 8.11 3.90 34.55
CA ASP A 34 6.73 4.00 35.03
C ASP A 34 6.51 2.96 36.13
N GLY A 35 5.69 3.31 37.13
CA GLY A 35 5.46 2.50 38.32
C GLY A 35 5.62 3.27 39.63
N GLU A 36 5.52 2.55 40.74
CA GLU A 36 5.63 3.13 42.08
C GLU A 36 7.01 3.77 42.31
N GLY A 37 7.02 5.03 42.76
CA GLY A 37 8.25 5.79 43.03
C GLY A 37 8.71 6.71 41.90
N PHE A 38 8.12 6.63 40.70
CA PHE A 38 8.44 7.53 39.58
C PHE A 38 7.35 8.59 39.39
N GLN A 39 7.67 9.85 39.70
CA GLN A 39 6.71 10.94 39.59
C GLN A 39 6.73 11.58 38.20
N ILE A 40 5.60 11.46 37.47
CA ILE A 40 5.36 12.20 36.24
C ILE A 40 4.44 13.41 36.53
N PRO A 41 4.55 14.52 35.76
CA PRO A 41 3.69 15.69 35.90
C PRO A 41 2.21 15.30 35.89
N ALA A 42 1.39 15.95 36.74
CA ALA A 42 -0.01 15.61 36.94
C ALA A 42 -0.81 15.52 35.62
N ASP A 43 -0.54 16.45 34.69
CA ASP A 43 -1.13 16.47 33.35
C ASP A 43 -0.83 15.20 32.54
N LEU A 44 0.43 14.74 32.54
CA LEU A 44 0.82 13.48 31.90
C LEU A 44 0.27 12.27 32.65
N GLY A 45 0.29 12.31 33.98
CA GLY A 45 -0.25 11.27 34.86
C GLY A 45 -1.72 11.00 34.62
N SER A 46 -2.54 12.05 34.46
CA SER A 46 -3.97 11.92 34.15
C SER A 46 -4.21 11.19 32.82
N ILE A 47 -3.43 11.52 31.79
CA ILE A 47 -3.55 10.88 30.47
C ILE A 47 -3.08 9.44 30.51
N VAL A 48 -1.91 9.20 31.07
CA VAL A 48 -1.37 7.85 31.22
C VAL A 48 -2.34 6.97 32.01
N GLY A 49 -2.91 7.48 33.12
CA GLY A 49 -3.92 6.78 33.91
C GLY A 49 -5.20 6.47 33.12
N THR A 50 -5.71 7.45 32.37
CA THR A 50 -6.88 7.27 31.49
C THR A 50 -6.63 6.20 30.44
N LEU A 51 -5.46 6.24 29.79
CA LEU A 51 -5.06 5.24 28.78
C LEU A 51 -4.91 3.86 29.40
N ARG A 52 -4.30 3.74 30.58
CA ARG A 52 -4.15 2.47 31.29
C ARG A 52 -5.51 1.85 31.60
N GLN A 53 -6.48 2.65 32.06
CA GLN A 53 -7.83 2.19 32.35
C GLN A 53 -8.60 1.80 31.07
N GLN A 54 -8.60 2.65 30.04
CA GLN A 54 -9.37 2.40 28.82
C GLN A 54 -8.82 1.24 27.98
N LEU A 55 -7.50 1.03 28.00
CA LEU A 55 -6.82 0.02 27.19
C LEU A 55 -6.41 -1.21 28.00
N ALA A 56 -6.77 -1.29 29.28
CA ALA A 56 -6.41 -2.36 30.21
C ALA A 56 -4.90 -2.66 30.23
N ILE A 57 -4.07 -1.62 30.33
CA ILE A 57 -2.60 -1.72 30.33
C ILE A 57 -2.12 -1.99 31.75
N GLY A 58 -1.54 -3.17 31.97
CA GLY A 58 -1.05 -3.59 33.29
C GLY A 58 0.33 -3.04 33.65
N ALA A 59 0.80 -3.41 34.85
CA ALA A 59 2.07 -2.97 35.41
C ALA A 59 3.31 -3.56 34.71
N GLU A 60 3.13 -4.56 33.84
CA GLU A 60 4.21 -5.15 33.03
C GLU A 60 4.84 -4.15 32.05
N PHE A 61 4.15 -3.06 31.74
CA PHE A 61 4.67 -1.94 30.96
C PHE A 61 5.37 -0.95 31.89
N ASN A 62 6.66 -1.17 32.09
CA ASN A 62 7.50 -0.44 33.04
C ASN A 62 8.25 0.76 32.44
N VAL A 63 8.17 0.97 31.12
CA VAL A 63 8.77 2.15 30.47
C VAL A 63 7.74 2.87 29.62
N LEU A 64 7.60 4.17 29.83
CA LEU A 64 6.84 5.07 28.97
C LEU A 64 7.78 5.76 27.99
N LYS A 65 7.34 5.89 26.74
CA LYS A 65 8.00 6.68 25.71
C LYS A 65 7.06 7.76 25.24
N PHE A 66 7.38 9.00 25.57
CA PHE A 66 6.71 10.18 25.06
C PHE A 66 7.41 10.65 23.79
N ALA A 67 6.67 10.88 22.71
CA ALA A 67 7.26 11.48 21.53
C ALA A 67 7.31 13.00 21.68
N THR A 68 8.49 13.61 21.45
CA THR A 68 8.65 15.06 21.64
C THR A 68 8.17 15.87 20.43
N ASP A 69 7.97 15.22 19.27
CA ASP A 69 7.61 15.87 18.02
C ASP A 69 6.19 15.53 17.52
N ARG A 70 5.44 14.74 18.29
CA ARG A 70 4.10 14.24 17.95
C ARG A 70 3.34 13.82 19.21
N LEU A 71 2.02 13.79 19.13
CA LEU A 71 1.12 13.37 20.21
C LEU A 71 1.07 11.84 20.33
N LYS A 72 2.18 11.22 20.75
CA LYS A 72 2.27 9.76 20.93
C LYS A 72 2.83 9.39 22.29
N ILE A 73 2.21 8.37 22.88
CA ILE A 73 2.71 7.70 24.09
C ILE A 73 2.84 6.22 23.77
N SER A 74 4.02 5.65 23.95
CA SER A 74 4.21 4.20 23.90
C SER A 74 4.44 3.65 25.30
N PHE A 75 3.75 2.56 25.60
CA PHE A 75 3.96 1.71 26.75
C PHE A 75 4.86 0.57 26.31
N LEU A 76 6.01 0.43 26.95
CA LEU A 76 7.03 -0.56 26.63
C LEU A 76 7.22 -1.49 27.82
N SER A 77 7.26 -2.79 27.55
CA SER A 77 7.49 -3.82 28.55
C SER A 77 8.90 -4.38 28.43
N TYR A 78 9.72 -4.13 29.45
CA TYR A 78 11.07 -4.68 29.62
C TYR A 78 11.12 -5.53 30.90
N PRO A 79 10.73 -6.81 30.86
CA PRO A 79 10.58 -7.64 32.07
C PRO A 79 11.82 -7.63 32.99
N ASP A 80 13.01 -7.66 32.40
CA ASP A 80 14.29 -7.77 33.11
C ASP A 80 15.04 -6.43 33.25
N PHE A 81 14.33 -5.30 33.32
CA PHE A 81 14.94 -3.97 33.26
C PHE A 81 16.09 -3.76 34.27
N PHE A 82 15.90 -4.20 35.51
CA PHE A 82 16.88 -3.98 36.57
C PHE A 82 17.92 -5.09 36.68
N SER A 83 17.61 -6.31 36.21
CA SER A 83 18.48 -7.49 36.33
C SER A 83 19.42 -7.65 35.14
N ASP A 84 18.92 -7.45 33.92
CA ASP A 84 19.69 -7.64 32.68
C ASP A 84 20.41 -6.34 32.29
N PRO A 85 21.71 -6.37 31.91
CA PRO A 85 22.45 -5.20 31.44
C PRO A 85 21.76 -4.46 30.28
N HIS A 86 21.20 -5.21 29.32
CA HIS A 86 20.55 -4.71 28.11
C HIS A 86 19.22 -5.44 27.85
N PRO A 87 18.18 -5.14 28.65
CA PRO A 87 16.93 -5.88 28.65
C PRO A 87 16.26 -5.82 27.27
N THR A 88 15.73 -6.96 26.83
CA THR A 88 14.97 -7.05 25.57
C THR A 88 13.59 -6.44 25.71
N LEU A 89 13.14 -5.71 24.70
CA LEU A 89 11.76 -5.26 24.60
C LEU A 89 10.85 -6.48 24.36
N ALA A 90 9.93 -6.76 25.28
CA ALA A 90 8.99 -7.88 25.14
C ALA A 90 7.74 -7.46 24.33
N ILE A 91 7.14 -6.33 24.70
CA ILE A 91 5.91 -5.83 24.07
C ILE A 91 5.99 -4.30 23.97
N SER A 92 5.56 -3.77 22.82
CA SER A 92 5.35 -2.34 22.61
C SER A 92 3.88 -2.08 22.31
N LEU A 93 3.29 -1.11 23.00
CA LEU A 93 1.95 -0.62 22.76
C LEU A 93 2.00 0.89 22.55
N THR A 94 1.87 1.34 21.31
CA THR A 94 1.91 2.76 20.96
C THR A 94 0.51 3.29 20.75
N VAL A 95 0.19 4.38 21.45
CA VAL A 95 -1.05 5.13 21.32
C VAL A 95 -0.76 6.45 20.62
N ASP A 96 -1.48 6.70 19.51
CA ASP A 96 -1.55 8.02 18.91
C ASP A 96 -2.71 8.79 19.55
N LEU A 97 -2.40 9.84 20.31
CA LEU A 97 -3.43 10.61 21.01
C LEU A 97 -4.22 11.53 20.07
N ALA A 98 -3.70 11.81 18.87
CA ALA A 98 -4.41 12.64 17.90
C ALA A 98 -5.46 11.84 17.13
N THR A 99 -5.14 10.59 16.76
CA THR A 99 -6.03 9.73 15.98
C THR A 99 -6.79 8.70 16.83
N GLY A 100 -6.32 8.44 18.05
CA GLY A 100 -6.82 7.36 18.90
C GLY A 100 -6.41 5.97 18.42
N THR A 101 -5.47 5.87 17.47
CA THR A 101 -5.01 4.59 16.92
C THR A 101 -4.07 3.88 17.89
N LEU A 102 -4.18 2.55 17.91
CA LEU A 102 -3.40 1.66 18.77
C LEU A 102 -2.57 0.73 17.92
N GLN A 103 -1.25 0.72 18.15
CA GLN A 103 -0.33 -0.22 17.52
C GLN A 103 0.30 -1.09 18.60
N ARG A 104 0.07 -2.40 18.54
CA ARG A 104 0.69 -3.39 19.44
C ARG A 104 1.67 -4.24 18.66
N THR A 105 2.88 -4.41 19.20
CA THR A 105 3.92 -5.28 18.64
C THR A 105 4.46 -6.19 19.72
N ASP A 106 4.47 -7.49 19.44
CA ASP A 106 5.04 -8.52 20.31
C ASP A 106 6.41 -8.95 19.75
N TYR A 107 7.43 -8.84 20.58
CA TYR A 107 8.82 -9.12 20.22
C TYR A 107 9.33 -10.44 20.81
N ARG A 108 8.55 -11.11 21.69
CA ARG A 108 8.99 -12.31 22.42
C ARG A 108 9.36 -13.49 21.52
N GLY A 109 8.72 -13.58 20.36
CA GLY A 109 9.01 -14.61 19.35
C GLY A 109 10.07 -14.21 18.33
N ARG A 110 10.63 -12.99 18.40
CA ARG A 110 11.64 -12.54 17.43
C ARG A 110 13.02 -13.08 17.79
N SER A 111 13.74 -13.55 16.78
CA SER A 111 15.12 -14.04 16.89
C SER A 111 16.11 -12.94 17.31
N ASN A 112 15.85 -11.70 16.91
CA ASN A 112 16.70 -10.54 17.22
C ASN A 112 15.85 -9.36 17.73
N PRO A 113 15.37 -9.40 18.98
CA PRO A 113 14.53 -8.35 19.53
C PRO A 113 15.34 -7.06 19.82
N PRO A 114 14.69 -5.88 19.83
CA PRO A 114 15.31 -4.65 20.28
C PRO A 114 15.75 -4.73 21.74
N ILE A 115 16.88 -4.11 22.07
CA ILE A 115 17.41 -4.03 23.44
C ILE A 115 17.57 -2.59 23.89
N LEU A 116 17.65 -2.39 25.20
CA LEU A 116 17.79 -1.08 25.81
C LEU A 116 19.24 -0.85 26.27
N HIS A 117 19.74 0.35 25.98
CA HIS A 117 21.08 0.80 26.34
C HIS A 117 21.02 2.00 27.27
N ARG A 118 22.10 2.24 28.02
CA ARG A 118 22.25 3.42 28.88
C ARG A 118 21.11 3.56 29.89
N LYS A 119 20.93 2.53 30.71
CA LYS A 119 19.82 2.46 31.70
C LYS A 119 19.88 3.57 32.73
N GLU A 120 21.06 4.11 33.01
CA GLU A 120 21.26 5.23 33.93
C GLU A 120 20.46 6.47 33.50
N ALA A 121 20.27 6.67 32.20
CA ALA A 121 19.55 7.83 31.67
C ALA A 121 18.03 7.77 31.93
N PHE A 122 17.48 6.61 32.30
CA PHE A 122 16.05 6.43 32.56
C PHE A 122 15.67 6.68 34.02
N LEU A 123 16.66 6.73 34.91
CA LEU A 123 16.47 6.82 36.35
C LEU A 123 16.56 8.29 36.83
N PRO A 124 15.81 8.67 37.88
CA PRO A 124 15.99 9.95 38.54
C PRO A 124 17.30 10.02 39.32
N ASP A 125 17.76 11.24 39.58
CA ASP A 125 18.93 11.50 40.41
C ASP A 125 18.71 10.94 41.82
N GLY A 126 19.70 10.22 42.34
CA GLY A 126 19.65 9.57 43.66
C GLY A 126 19.03 8.17 43.67
N HIS A 127 18.58 7.61 42.54
CA HIS A 127 18.09 6.23 42.50
C HIS A 127 19.22 5.22 42.81
N PRO A 128 19.02 4.22 43.69
CA PRO A 128 20.07 3.29 44.12
C PRO A 128 20.79 2.55 42.99
N ALA A 129 20.05 2.18 41.93
CA ALA A 129 20.62 1.49 40.76
C ALA A 129 21.36 2.41 39.76
N ALA A 130 21.23 3.74 39.86
CA ALA A 130 21.74 4.66 38.84
C ALA A 130 23.28 4.69 38.78
N GLU A 131 23.95 4.57 39.93
CA GLU A 131 25.41 4.57 39.99
C GLU A 131 26.00 3.33 39.32
N GLY A 132 25.43 2.15 39.59
CA GLY A 132 25.85 0.90 38.95
C GLY A 132 25.66 0.93 37.43
N PHE A 133 24.52 1.44 36.96
CA PHE A 133 24.28 1.56 35.52
C PHE A 133 25.21 2.59 34.86
N ARG A 134 25.53 3.69 35.54
CA ARG A 134 26.48 4.69 35.03
C ARG A 134 27.89 4.12 34.93
N ALA A 135 28.32 3.32 35.91
CA ALA A 135 29.60 2.64 35.88
C ALA A 135 29.69 1.64 34.72
N LEU A 136 28.62 0.85 34.50
CA LEU A 136 28.52 -0.06 33.35
C LEU A 136 28.62 0.71 32.03
N THR A 137 27.80 1.75 31.84
CA THR A 137 27.82 2.54 30.60
C THR A 137 29.20 3.17 30.36
N ALA A 138 29.87 3.69 31.40
CA ALA A 138 31.21 4.25 31.25
C ALA A 138 32.25 3.19 30.83
N ALA A 139 32.16 1.97 31.36
CA ALA A 139 33.02 0.86 30.94
C ALA A 139 32.78 0.47 29.48
N GLU A 140 31.54 0.45 29.04
CA GLU A 140 31.16 0.15 27.65
C GLU A 140 31.59 1.24 26.66
N GLU A 141 31.47 2.51 27.05
CA GLU A 141 31.98 3.66 26.29
C GLU A 141 33.50 3.60 26.14
N ALA A 142 34.23 3.25 27.21
CA ALA A 142 35.69 3.10 27.19
C ALA A 142 36.15 1.99 26.22
N GLU A 143 35.35 0.92 26.09
CA GLU A 143 35.59 -0.16 25.13
C GLU A 143 35.10 0.15 23.71
N GLY A 144 34.52 1.33 23.49
CA GLY A 144 34.05 1.79 22.18
C GLY A 144 32.83 1.04 21.66
N LEU A 145 31.99 0.48 22.55
CA LEU A 145 30.79 -0.26 22.15
C LEU A 145 29.70 0.62 21.54
N TYR A 146 29.77 1.94 21.77
CA TYR A 146 28.81 2.93 21.26
C TYR A 146 29.26 3.65 19.98
N ALA A 147 30.31 3.19 19.29
CA ALA A 147 30.83 3.85 18.10
C ALA A 147 29.82 3.85 16.91
N GLU A 148 29.13 2.72 16.69
CA GLU A 148 28.14 2.55 15.62
C GLU A 148 26.74 2.32 16.22
N THR A 149 26.12 3.38 16.73
CA THR A 149 24.86 3.29 17.49
C THR A 149 23.67 2.74 16.69
N SER A 150 23.74 2.72 15.36
CA SER A 150 22.63 2.22 14.52
C SER A 150 22.51 0.69 14.56
N LEU A 151 23.60 -0.04 14.82
CA LEU A 151 23.63 -1.50 14.79
C LEU A 151 23.37 -2.14 16.15
N ILE A 152 23.70 -1.45 17.23
CA ILE A 152 23.65 -2.01 18.59
C ILE A 152 22.24 -2.12 19.18
N GLY A 153 21.23 -1.58 18.50
CA GLY A 153 19.86 -1.54 19.02
C GLY A 153 19.16 -2.90 19.14
N PHE A 154 19.77 -3.98 18.65
CA PHE A 154 19.21 -5.33 18.62
C PHE A 154 20.12 -6.35 19.32
N ARG A 155 19.51 -7.34 19.98
CA ARG A 155 20.20 -8.28 20.88
C ARG A 155 21.38 -9.02 20.24
N LEU A 156 21.16 -9.67 19.09
CA LEU A 156 22.20 -10.46 18.42
C LEU A 156 23.33 -9.57 17.89
N ASN A 157 23.03 -8.36 17.41
CA ASN A 157 24.07 -7.42 16.96
C ASN A 157 24.95 -7.00 18.15
N TRP A 158 24.36 -6.77 19.33
CA TRP A 158 25.10 -6.45 20.55
C TRP A 158 25.96 -7.62 21.03
N GLU A 159 25.39 -8.81 21.11
CA GLU A 159 26.12 -10.03 21.50
C GLU A 159 27.32 -10.30 20.57
N LYS A 160 27.17 -10.07 19.26
CA LYS A 160 28.26 -10.20 18.29
C LYS A 160 29.35 -9.15 18.47
N LEU A 161 28.99 -7.90 18.74
CA LEU A 161 29.95 -6.84 19.00
C LEU A 161 30.78 -7.14 20.25
N LEU A 162 30.13 -7.62 21.32
CA LEU A 162 30.80 -8.03 22.55
C LEU A 162 31.76 -9.20 22.31
N ALA A 163 31.28 -10.25 21.64
CA ALA A 163 32.10 -11.42 21.30
C ALA A 163 33.32 -11.02 20.44
N PHE A 164 33.13 -10.13 19.45
CA PHE A 164 34.22 -9.62 18.60
C PHE A 164 35.29 -8.89 19.43
N LYS A 165 34.89 -8.11 20.44
CA LYS A 165 35.81 -7.42 21.36
C LYS A 165 36.32 -8.30 22.51
N GLY A 166 35.89 -9.55 22.61
CA GLY A 166 36.24 -10.46 23.71
C GLY A 166 35.69 -10.00 25.06
N LEU A 167 34.49 -9.42 25.03
CA LEU A 167 33.77 -8.88 26.17
C LEU A 167 32.52 -9.71 26.47
N GLY A 168 32.03 -9.62 27.70
CA GLY A 168 30.80 -10.24 28.16
C GLY A 168 30.37 -9.60 29.48
N TYR A 169 29.31 -10.14 30.10
CA TYR A 169 28.79 -9.65 31.37
C TYR A 169 28.85 -10.71 32.45
N ASP A 170 29.24 -10.29 33.66
CA ASP A 170 28.99 -11.01 34.90
C ASP A 170 28.05 -10.15 35.76
N GLY A 171 26.78 -10.57 35.84
CA GLY A 171 25.70 -9.72 36.34
C GLY A 171 25.60 -8.43 35.52
N GLN A 172 25.89 -7.29 36.15
CA GLN A 172 25.85 -5.96 35.52
C GLN A 172 27.24 -5.32 35.39
N THR A 173 28.28 -6.14 35.36
CA THR A 173 29.67 -5.68 35.18
C THR A 173 30.20 -6.18 33.84
N LEU A 174 30.79 -5.29 33.06
CA LEU A 174 31.48 -5.63 31.82
C LEU A 174 32.81 -6.32 32.16
N VAL A 175 33.02 -7.52 31.64
CA VAL A 175 34.21 -8.34 31.91
C VAL A 175 34.87 -8.80 30.61
N ARG A 176 36.18 -9.02 30.66
CA ARG A 176 36.94 -9.64 29.56
C ARG A 176 36.77 -11.16 29.62
N VAL A 177 36.26 -11.74 28.56
CA VAL A 177 36.08 -13.19 28.47
C VAL A 177 37.38 -13.80 27.92
N ARG A 178 38.07 -14.59 28.74
CA ARG A 178 39.38 -15.20 28.41
C ARG A 178 39.25 -16.24 27.30
N ASP A 179 38.17 -17.00 27.32
CA ASP A 179 37.77 -17.87 26.23
C ASP A 179 36.97 -17.05 25.23
N ARG A 180 37.62 -16.58 24.17
CA ARG A 180 36.85 -16.09 23.01
C ARG A 180 35.91 -17.22 22.62
N PRO A 181 34.57 -17.08 22.69
CA PRO A 181 33.73 -18.00 21.97
C PRO A 181 34.24 -17.97 20.53
N LYS A 182 34.64 -19.12 20.00
CA LYS A 182 34.99 -19.22 18.58
C LYS A 182 33.84 -18.55 17.85
N PRO A 183 34.08 -17.59 16.94
CA PRO A 183 33.01 -16.97 16.19
C PRO A 183 32.14 -18.12 15.69
N VAL A 184 30.87 -18.14 16.11
CA VAL A 184 29.91 -19.11 15.59
C VAL A 184 30.02 -18.92 14.09
N ASP A 185 30.47 -19.96 13.38
CA ASP A 185 30.64 -19.88 11.94
C ASP A 185 29.23 -19.64 11.39
N ASN A 186 28.90 -18.37 11.12
CA ASN A 186 27.52 -17.90 10.91
C ASN A 186 26.89 -18.57 9.68
N GLY A 187 27.70 -19.26 8.87
CA GLY A 187 27.24 -20.07 7.75
C GLY A 187 27.18 -21.57 8.02
N ARG A 188 27.33 -22.11 9.24
CA ARG A 188 27.24 -23.57 9.48
C ARG A 188 25.93 -23.98 10.15
N ALA A 189 25.12 -24.77 9.45
CA ALA A 189 23.94 -25.44 9.99
C ALA A 189 24.32 -26.58 10.96
N PRO A 190 23.39 -27.15 11.75
CA PRO A 190 23.67 -28.26 12.65
C PRO A 190 24.23 -29.42 11.82
N GLY A 191 25.42 -29.92 12.18
CA GLY A 191 26.18 -30.89 11.36
C GLY A 191 27.32 -30.31 10.53
N GLY A 192 27.61 -29.01 10.61
CA GLY A 192 28.78 -28.38 9.97
C GLY A 192 28.59 -28.03 8.50
N VAL A 193 27.34 -28.06 8.00
CA VAL A 193 27.01 -27.79 6.60
C VAL A 193 27.05 -26.29 6.32
N ARG A 194 27.86 -25.87 5.34
CA ARG A 194 28.00 -24.47 4.93
C ARG A 194 26.75 -24.02 4.16
N ILE A 195 26.13 -22.92 4.57
CA ILE A 195 24.99 -22.31 3.91
C ILE A 195 25.48 -21.57 2.66
N GLU A 196 24.95 -21.96 1.50
CA GLU A 196 25.40 -21.49 0.19
C GLU A 196 24.40 -20.47 -0.39
N ARG A 197 24.26 -19.32 0.29
CA ARG A 197 23.29 -18.26 -0.09
C ARG A 197 23.37 -17.86 -1.57
N HIS A 198 24.57 -17.82 -2.15
CA HIS A 198 24.80 -17.47 -3.55
C HIS A 198 24.06 -18.38 -4.56
N LYS A 199 23.68 -19.60 -4.16
CA LYS A 199 22.91 -20.54 -4.99
C LYS A 199 21.41 -20.21 -5.07
N THR A 200 20.95 -19.23 -4.30
CA THR A 200 19.58 -18.70 -4.40
C THR A 200 19.40 -17.73 -5.57
N ALA A 201 20.49 -17.21 -6.14
CA ALA A 201 20.43 -16.36 -7.32
C ALA A 201 19.95 -17.18 -8.52
N ILE A 202 18.84 -16.74 -9.13
CA ILE A 202 18.23 -17.38 -10.30
C ILE A 202 18.43 -16.45 -11.49
N SER A 203 18.83 -17.01 -12.63
CA SER A 203 18.86 -16.25 -13.89
C SER A 203 17.45 -16.13 -14.45
N ARG A 204 17.09 -14.93 -14.90
CA ARG A 204 15.79 -14.66 -15.52
C ARG A 204 15.93 -13.74 -16.73
N SER A 205 14.98 -13.88 -17.66
CA SER A 205 14.90 -13.07 -18.88
C SER A 205 14.16 -11.75 -18.71
N GLU A 206 13.61 -11.47 -17.51
CA GLU A 206 12.79 -10.29 -17.23
C GLU A 206 13.31 -9.52 -16.01
N LEU A 207 12.94 -8.24 -15.92
CA LEU A 207 13.23 -7.41 -14.74
C LEU A 207 12.54 -7.94 -13.48
N SER A 208 13.14 -7.76 -12.31
CA SER A 208 12.53 -8.11 -11.02
C SER A 208 11.22 -7.38 -10.78
N LYS A 209 10.36 -7.99 -9.95
CA LYS A 209 9.16 -7.34 -9.43
C LYS A 209 9.42 -5.96 -8.80
N PRO A 210 10.40 -5.76 -7.89
CA PRO A 210 10.74 -4.43 -7.39
C PRO A 210 11.17 -3.42 -8.47
N VAL A 211 11.96 -3.84 -9.47
CA VAL A 211 12.37 -2.95 -10.57
C VAL A 211 11.21 -2.61 -11.50
N LYS A 212 10.36 -3.59 -11.84
CA LYS A 212 9.13 -3.37 -12.60
C LYS A 212 8.23 -2.36 -11.88
N ALA A 213 8.02 -2.53 -10.58
CA ALA A 213 7.23 -1.59 -9.78
C ALA A 213 7.79 -0.15 -9.84
N LEU A 214 9.13 0.02 -9.77
CA LEU A 214 9.74 1.35 -9.92
C LEU A 214 9.43 2.00 -11.27
N LEU A 215 9.46 1.22 -12.34
CA LEU A 215 9.16 1.68 -13.70
C LEU A 215 7.68 1.98 -13.89
N ASP A 216 6.80 1.10 -13.39
CA ASP A 216 5.34 1.23 -13.50
C ASP A 216 4.84 2.51 -12.80
N TYR A 217 5.45 2.88 -11.67
CA TYR A 217 5.15 4.14 -10.99
C TYR A 217 5.90 5.36 -11.53
N GLY A 218 6.78 5.18 -12.53
CA GLY A 218 7.59 6.26 -13.08
C GLY A 218 8.54 6.90 -12.05
N LEU A 219 9.01 6.13 -11.06
CA LEU A 219 9.92 6.61 -10.02
C LEU A 219 11.39 6.54 -10.46
N LEU A 220 11.72 5.66 -11.41
CA LEU A 220 13.05 5.54 -11.99
C LEU A 220 13.10 6.25 -13.34
N GLU A 221 13.79 7.39 -13.36
CA GLU A 221 14.10 8.14 -14.60
C GLU A 221 15.55 7.93 -15.04
N LYS A 222 15.86 8.14 -16.31
CA LYS A 222 17.22 7.94 -16.88
C LYS A 222 18.30 8.84 -16.29
N THR A 223 17.90 9.94 -15.66
CA THR A 223 18.79 10.87 -14.95
C THR A 223 19.22 10.37 -13.58
N HIS A 224 18.49 9.41 -13.01
CA HIS A 224 18.77 8.88 -11.68
C HIS A 224 19.90 7.85 -11.72
N ARG A 225 20.76 7.90 -10.69
CA ARG A 225 21.71 6.84 -10.40
C ARG A 225 20.98 5.73 -9.65
N PHE A 226 21.03 4.52 -10.18
CA PHE A 226 20.43 3.33 -9.61
C PHE A 226 21.50 2.34 -9.13
N LEU A 227 21.35 1.82 -7.92
CA LEU A 227 22.21 0.78 -7.36
C LEU A 227 21.37 -0.47 -7.03
N ASP A 228 21.73 -1.59 -7.63
CA ASP A 228 21.19 -2.90 -7.26
C ASP A 228 22.11 -3.56 -6.20
N TYR A 229 21.68 -3.52 -4.94
CA TYR A 229 22.44 -4.01 -3.79
C TYR A 229 22.10 -5.48 -3.56
N GLY A 230 23.08 -6.36 -3.77
CA GLY A 230 22.86 -7.81 -3.83
C GLY A 230 22.32 -8.26 -5.19
N CYS A 231 22.90 -7.77 -6.28
CA CYS A 231 22.39 -7.98 -7.65
C CYS A 231 22.46 -9.44 -8.14
N GLY A 232 23.14 -10.34 -7.41
CA GLY A 232 23.37 -11.72 -7.84
C GLY A 232 24.09 -11.77 -9.19
N LEU A 233 23.44 -12.43 -10.16
CA LEU A 233 23.94 -12.55 -11.54
C LEU A 233 23.87 -11.24 -12.34
N GLY A 234 23.17 -10.21 -11.83
CA GLY A 234 23.12 -8.88 -12.42
C GLY A 234 22.17 -8.75 -13.62
N ASP A 235 21.09 -9.53 -13.66
CA ASP A 235 20.12 -9.49 -14.77
C ASP A 235 19.34 -8.16 -14.83
N ASP A 236 18.93 -7.61 -13.68
CA ASP A 236 18.29 -6.29 -13.61
C ASP A 236 19.24 -5.16 -14.05
N VAL A 237 20.50 -5.25 -13.61
CA VAL A 237 21.56 -4.32 -13.99
C VAL A 237 21.76 -4.32 -15.50
N ARG A 238 21.79 -5.50 -16.12
CA ARG A 238 21.96 -5.65 -17.57
C ARG A 238 20.75 -5.09 -18.33
N GLY A 239 19.53 -5.48 -17.93
CA GLY A 239 18.31 -5.03 -18.57
C GLY A 239 18.10 -3.51 -18.47
N LEU A 240 18.36 -2.91 -17.32
CA LEU A 240 18.27 -1.45 -17.15
C LEU A 240 19.36 -0.70 -17.93
N ALA A 241 20.59 -1.24 -17.98
CA ALA A 241 21.67 -0.64 -18.76
C ALA A 241 21.34 -0.63 -20.26
N GLU A 242 20.77 -1.72 -20.79
CA GLU A 242 20.31 -1.81 -22.19
C GLU A 242 19.20 -0.79 -22.51
N LEU A 243 18.36 -0.46 -21.53
CA LEU A 243 17.32 0.58 -21.66
C LEU A 243 17.85 2.01 -21.49
N GLY A 244 19.15 2.17 -21.21
CA GLY A 244 19.84 3.46 -21.10
C GLY A 244 19.72 4.13 -19.73
N TYR A 245 19.51 3.36 -18.65
CA TYR A 245 19.55 3.87 -17.27
C TYR A 245 20.98 3.86 -16.72
N GLN A 246 21.28 4.77 -15.79
CA GLN A 246 22.54 4.77 -15.06
C GLN A 246 22.46 3.77 -13.90
N VAL A 247 22.93 2.55 -14.12
CA VAL A 247 22.83 1.44 -13.16
C VAL A 247 24.18 0.87 -12.76
N THR A 248 24.33 0.63 -11.47
CA THR A 248 25.44 -0.09 -10.86
C THR A 248 24.90 -1.28 -10.06
N GLY A 249 25.69 -2.34 -9.92
CA GLY A 249 25.28 -3.54 -9.18
C GLY A 249 26.43 -4.04 -8.32
N TRP A 250 26.12 -4.32 -7.05
CA TRP A 250 27.04 -4.89 -6.08
C TRP A 250 26.50 -6.23 -5.58
N ASP A 251 27.35 -7.21 -5.38
CA ASP A 251 26.96 -8.50 -4.78
C ASP A 251 28.13 -9.08 -3.98
N PRO A 252 27.93 -9.57 -2.75
CA PRO A 252 29.02 -10.05 -1.90
C PRO A 252 29.76 -11.27 -2.47
N TYR A 253 29.16 -12.03 -3.38
CA TYR A 253 29.75 -13.21 -3.99
C TYR A 253 30.11 -12.99 -5.46
N TYR A 254 29.17 -12.49 -6.27
CA TYR A 254 29.34 -12.38 -7.72
C TYR A 254 30.06 -11.11 -8.15
N ARG A 255 30.02 -10.03 -7.34
CA ARG A 255 30.64 -8.74 -7.64
C ARG A 255 31.20 -8.05 -6.37
N PRO A 256 32.10 -8.71 -5.61
CA PRO A 256 32.57 -8.19 -4.32
C PRO A 256 33.39 -6.90 -4.46
N ASP A 257 34.12 -6.75 -5.57
CA ASP A 257 35.01 -5.61 -5.83
C ASP A 257 34.28 -4.37 -6.39
N ALA A 258 32.97 -4.47 -6.63
CA ALA A 258 32.20 -3.32 -7.08
C ALA A 258 32.06 -2.29 -5.95
N ALA A 259 32.11 -0.99 -6.29
CA ALA A 259 31.96 0.06 -5.29
C ALA A 259 30.50 0.21 -4.87
N THR A 260 30.21 0.23 -3.57
CA THR A 260 28.91 0.66 -3.04
C THR A 260 28.89 2.18 -2.92
N THR A 261 28.68 2.87 -4.04
CA THR A 261 28.56 4.34 -4.08
C THR A 261 27.14 4.79 -3.79
N GLU A 262 26.98 6.01 -3.28
CA GLU A 262 25.66 6.62 -3.11
C GLU A 262 24.92 6.74 -4.45
N ALA A 263 23.66 6.32 -4.46
CA ALA A 263 22.75 6.33 -5.60
C ALA A 263 21.43 7.03 -5.23
N ASP A 264 20.74 7.60 -6.20
CA ASP A 264 19.43 8.21 -5.96
C ASP A 264 18.41 7.16 -5.54
N ILE A 265 18.46 5.99 -6.20
CA ILE A 265 17.56 4.87 -5.94
C ILE A 265 18.40 3.62 -5.67
N VAL A 266 18.13 2.95 -4.56
CA VAL A 266 18.78 1.68 -4.19
C VAL A 266 17.73 0.58 -4.15
N ASN A 267 18.00 -0.53 -4.82
CA ASN A 267 17.19 -1.74 -4.76
C ASN A 267 17.88 -2.79 -3.88
N LEU A 268 17.18 -3.26 -2.86
CA LEU A 268 17.56 -4.38 -2.00
C LEU A 268 16.57 -5.52 -2.24
N GLY A 269 16.62 -6.08 -3.45
CA GLY A 269 15.64 -7.02 -3.96
C GLY A 269 15.93 -8.48 -3.59
N PHE A 270 15.09 -9.10 -2.77
CA PHE A 270 15.20 -10.53 -2.37
C PHE A 270 16.50 -10.91 -1.66
N VAL A 271 17.15 -9.94 -1.01
CA VAL A 271 18.41 -10.14 -0.28
C VAL A 271 18.15 -10.51 1.18
N VAL A 272 17.20 -9.87 1.84
CA VAL A 272 16.98 -10.07 3.29
C VAL A 272 16.48 -11.47 3.64
N ASN A 273 15.76 -12.14 2.73
CA ASN A 273 15.29 -13.51 2.91
C ASN A 273 16.39 -14.57 2.83
N VAL A 274 17.52 -14.28 2.15
CA VAL A 274 18.59 -15.29 1.95
C VAL A 274 19.67 -15.24 3.03
N ILE A 275 19.61 -14.26 3.92
CA ILE A 275 20.57 -14.08 5.02
C ILE A 275 20.06 -14.86 6.24
N GLU A 276 20.74 -15.93 6.65
CA GLU A 276 20.35 -16.72 7.83
C GLU A 276 20.48 -15.97 9.15
N ASP A 277 21.42 -15.03 9.21
CA ASP A 277 21.74 -14.30 10.42
C ASP A 277 20.85 -13.06 10.56
N PRO A 278 19.95 -12.99 11.57
CA PRO A 278 19.08 -11.84 11.74
C PRO A 278 19.85 -10.53 12.04
N ALA A 279 21.06 -10.61 12.62
CA ALA A 279 21.89 -9.42 12.88
C ALA A 279 22.42 -8.83 11.56
N GLU A 280 22.96 -9.67 10.68
CA GLU A 280 23.42 -9.29 9.34
C GLU A 280 22.29 -8.73 8.47
N ARG A 281 21.03 -9.19 8.65
CA ARG A 281 19.88 -8.60 7.94
C ARG A 281 19.70 -7.12 8.29
N VAL A 282 19.76 -6.77 9.58
CA VAL A 282 19.66 -5.38 10.04
C VAL A 282 20.80 -4.56 9.48
N GLU A 283 22.04 -5.08 9.56
CA GLU A 283 23.23 -4.44 9.01
C GLU A 283 23.10 -4.17 7.51
N THR A 284 22.62 -5.15 6.75
CA THR A 284 22.47 -5.07 5.30
C THR A 284 21.46 -4.00 4.91
N VAL A 285 20.30 -3.96 5.59
CA VAL A 285 19.26 -2.95 5.35
C VAL A 285 19.79 -1.54 5.67
N GLN A 286 20.55 -1.38 6.75
CA GLN A 286 21.16 -0.08 7.09
C GLN A 286 22.25 0.35 6.11
N ARG A 287 23.10 -0.58 5.64
CA ARG A 287 24.12 -0.28 4.62
C ARG A 287 23.49 0.15 3.29
N ALA A 288 22.47 -0.56 2.84
CA ALA A 288 21.72 -0.18 1.64
C ALA A 288 21.05 1.20 1.82
N TRP A 289 20.47 1.47 2.99
CA TRP A 289 19.90 2.78 3.32
C TRP A 289 20.94 3.88 3.27
N ASN A 290 22.13 3.68 3.83
CA ASN A 290 23.21 4.67 3.80
C ASN A 290 23.67 5.03 2.38
N CYS A 291 23.55 4.10 1.43
CA CYS A 291 23.81 4.38 0.01
C CYS A 291 22.65 5.10 -0.70
N THR A 292 21.51 5.32 -0.04
CA THR A 292 20.28 5.82 -0.66
C THR A 292 20.13 7.33 -0.52
N GLY A 293 20.04 8.03 -1.66
CA GLY A 293 19.78 9.47 -1.75
C GLY A 293 18.30 9.87 -1.74
N LYS A 294 17.43 9.15 -2.45
CA LYS A 294 15.98 9.46 -2.55
C LYS A 294 15.08 8.31 -2.10
N LEU A 295 15.27 7.11 -2.66
CA LEU A 295 14.34 5.98 -2.48
C LEU A 295 15.07 4.65 -2.31
N LEU A 296 14.74 3.93 -1.24
CA LEU A 296 15.16 2.55 -1.03
C LEU A 296 13.97 1.62 -1.32
N VAL A 297 14.19 0.62 -2.16
CA VAL A 297 13.26 -0.47 -2.41
C VAL A 297 13.73 -1.70 -1.67
N VAL A 298 12.86 -2.32 -0.88
CA VAL A 298 13.17 -3.57 -0.17
C VAL A 298 12.13 -4.60 -0.57
N SER A 299 12.58 -5.78 -1.01
CA SER A 299 11.69 -6.92 -1.28
C SER A 299 12.16 -8.22 -0.63
N THR A 300 11.23 -9.14 -0.38
CA THR A 300 11.48 -10.42 0.31
C THR A 300 10.50 -11.51 -0.15
N LEU A 301 10.61 -12.72 0.40
CA LEU A 301 9.66 -13.81 0.19
C LEU A 301 8.57 -13.83 1.28
N MET A 302 7.35 -14.18 0.91
CA MET A 302 6.17 -14.23 1.81
C MET A 302 5.86 -15.64 2.28
N THR A 303 5.33 -15.77 3.51
CA THR A 303 4.76 -17.03 4.03
C THR A 303 3.65 -17.55 3.11
N GLY A 304 3.49 -18.88 3.04
CA GLY A 304 2.45 -19.53 2.24
C GLY A 304 2.85 -19.87 0.80
N ARG A 305 4.05 -19.48 0.36
CA ARG A 305 4.69 -19.90 -0.91
C ARG A 305 5.76 -20.99 -0.73
N GLU A 306 5.73 -21.68 0.41
CA GLU A 306 6.71 -22.68 0.84
C GLU A 306 6.63 -24.01 0.07
N CYS A 307 5.55 -24.19 -0.69
CA CYS A 307 5.16 -25.36 -1.48
C CYS A 307 6.22 -25.86 -2.49
N HIS A 308 7.21 -25.04 -2.86
CA HIS A 308 8.26 -25.45 -3.79
C HIS A 308 9.35 -26.33 -3.16
N TYR A 309 9.34 -26.51 -1.84
CA TYR A 309 10.36 -27.29 -1.16
C TYR A 309 9.77 -28.59 -0.60
N SER A 310 9.92 -29.68 -1.37
CA SER A 310 9.42 -31.00 -1.00
C SER A 310 10.08 -31.58 0.27
N GLN A 311 11.19 -31.00 0.72
CA GLN A 311 11.92 -31.35 1.95
C GLN A 311 12.64 -30.09 2.48
N VAL A 312 12.13 -29.51 3.57
CA VAL A 312 12.73 -28.38 4.27
C VAL A 312 12.99 -28.71 5.71
N GLN A 313 14.12 -28.25 6.23
CA GLN A 313 14.41 -28.30 7.65
C GLN A 313 14.29 -26.89 8.23
N PRO A 314 13.53 -26.68 9.31
CA PRO A 314 13.57 -25.43 10.06
C PRO A 314 15.00 -25.13 10.50
N TYR A 315 15.49 -23.92 10.22
CA TYR A 315 16.79 -23.46 10.66
C TYR A 315 16.68 -22.00 11.10
N SER A 316 17.10 -21.70 12.33
CA SER A 316 16.91 -20.37 12.93
C SER A 316 15.44 -19.94 12.84
N ASP A 317 15.14 -18.81 12.17
CA ASP A 317 13.81 -18.27 11.92
C ASP A 317 13.37 -18.41 10.45
N GLY A 318 13.93 -19.36 9.73
CA GLY A 318 13.60 -19.68 8.34
C GLY A 318 13.75 -21.16 8.02
N LEU A 319 13.95 -21.46 6.74
CA LEU A 319 14.04 -22.82 6.21
C LEU A 319 15.38 -23.05 5.52
N LEU A 320 15.96 -24.23 5.74
CA LEU A 320 17.09 -24.73 4.98
C LEU A 320 16.59 -25.72 3.93
N THR A 321 16.98 -25.50 2.67
CA THR A 321 16.65 -26.39 1.55
C THR A 321 17.66 -27.53 1.43
N ASN A 322 17.33 -28.57 0.66
CA ASN A 322 18.28 -29.64 0.28
C ASN A 322 19.52 -29.16 -0.48
N ARG A 323 19.53 -27.92 -0.99
CA ARG A 323 20.69 -27.29 -1.64
C ARG A 323 21.55 -26.50 -0.63
N ASN A 324 21.28 -26.64 0.66
CA ASN A 324 21.93 -25.89 1.74
C ASN A 324 21.78 -24.37 1.57
N THR A 325 20.64 -23.92 1.04
CA THR A 325 20.32 -22.50 0.94
C THR A 325 19.33 -22.13 2.04
N PHE A 326 19.57 -21.01 2.73
CA PHE A 326 18.63 -20.45 3.68
C PHE A 326 17.56 -19.60 2.98
N GLN A 327 16.32 -19.70 3.44
CA GLN A 327 15.22 -18.85 3.01
C GLN A 327 14.30 -18.52 4.19
N LYS A 328 14.18 -17.22 4.51
CA LYS A 328 13.15 -16.71 5.42
C LYS A 328 11.93 -16.24 4.63
N HIS A 329 10.78 -16.77 5.00
CA HIS A 329 9.48 -16.31 4.54
C HIS A 329 8.89 -15.40 5.60
N TYR A 330 8.49 -14.20 5.20
CA TYR A 330 7.98 -13.18 6.10
C TYR A 330 6.46 -13.10 6.03
N GLU A 331 5.84 -12.84 7.18
CA GLU A 331 4.49 -12.29 7.20
C GLU A 331 4.52 -10.81 6.76
N PRO A 332 3.51 -10.29 6.03
CA PRO A 332 3.52 -8.91 5.53
C PRO A 332 3.69 -7.86 6.65
N SER A 333 3.04 -8.08 7.79
CA SER A 333 3.14 -7.20 8.96
C SER A 333 4.49 -7.30 9.68
N GLU A 334 5.10 -8.49 9.71
CA GLU A 334 6.45 -8.73 10.25
C GLU A 334 7.49 -8.02 9.37
N PHE A 335 7.42 -8.22 8.05
CA PHE A 335 8.33 -7.60 7.08
C PHE A 335 8.30 -6.08 7.19
N ARG A 336 7.09 -5.49 7.20
CA ARG A 336 6.91 -4.05 7.36
C ARG A 336 7.54 -3.56 8.66
N SER A 337 7.24 -4.22 9.78
CA SER A 337 7.76 -3.83 11.09
C SER A 337 9.27 -3.97 11.16
N PHE A 338 9.84 -5.02 10.58
CA PHE A 338 11.29 -5.23 10.50
C PHE A 338 12.00 -4.08 9.79
N VAL A 339 11.52 -3.66 8.61
CA VAL A 339 12.14 -2.55 7.87
C VAL A 339 11.96 -1.22 8.59
N GLU A 340 10.76 -0.96 9.15
CA GLU A 340 10.50 0.25 9.94
C GLU A 340 11.38 0.33 11.20
N ASP A 341 11.55 -0.79 11.92
CA ASP A 341 12.36 -0.89 13.13
C ASP A 341 13.86 -0.73 12.81
N ALA A 342 14.35 -1.35 11.73
CA ALA A 342 15.75 -1.30 11.31
C ALA A 342 16.19 0.10 10.83
N LEU A 343 15.29 0.84 10.17
CA LEU A 343 15.59 2.15 9.58
C LEU A 343 15.11 3.34 10.40
N GLY A 344 14.16 3.13 11.33
CA GLY A 344 13.49 4.23 12.02
C GLY A 344 12.66 5.13 11.09
N ALA A 345 12.30 4.64 9.90
CA ALA A 345 11.57 5.37 8.86
C ALA A 345 10.22 4.70 8.56
N GLU A 346 9.26 5.48 8.04
CA GLU A 346 7.95 4.95 7.64
C GLU A 346 8.04 4.32 6.24
N VAL A 347 7.52 3.10 6.11
CA VAL A 347 7.55 2.37 4.83
C VAL A 347 6.20 2.46 4.13
N VAL A 348 6.24 2.53 2.79
CA VAL A 348 5.06 2.53 1.92
C VAL A 348 4.94 1.14 1.27
N PRO A 349 3.91 0.35 1.59
CA PRO A 349 3.73 -0.96 0.98
C PRO A 349 3.26 -0.80 -0.48
N ILE A 350 3.91 -1.55 -1.36
CA ILE A 350 3.63 -1.62 -2.81
C ILE A 350 2.99 -2.95 -3.17
N ALA A 351 3.49 -4.03 -2.57
CA ALA A 351 2.94 -5.37 -2.56
C ALA A 351 3.27 -6.01 -1.19
N PRO A 352 2.72 -7.18 -0.83
CA PRO A 352 3.12 -7.88 0.40
C PRO A 352 4.65 -8.07 0.44
N ASP A 353 5.14 -8.46 -0.74
CA ASP A 353 6.47 -8.44 -1.32
C ASP A 353 7.50 -7.38 -1.00
N VAL A 354 7.03 -6.14 -1.14
CA VAL A 354 7.81 -5.04 -1.70
C VAL A 354 7.35 -3.77 -1.00
N CYS A 355 8.29 -3.05 -0.40
CA CYS A 355 8.04 -1.76 0.21
C CYS A 355 9.04 -0.72 -0.25
N PHE A 356 8.57 0.52 -0.28
CA PHE A 356 9.36 1.70 -0.61
C PHE A 356 9.62 2.53 0.65
N VAL A 357 10.85 3.01 0.80
CA VAL A 357 11.27 3.88 1.91
C VAL A 357 11.87 5.14 1.31
N PHE A 358 11.19 6.27 1.53
CA PHE A 358 11.60 7.57 0.98
C PHE A 358 12.47 8.33 1.98
N ARG A 359 13.54 8.96 1.49
CA ARG A 359 14.41 9.82 2.30
C ARG A 359 13.73 11.11 2.74
N ARG A 360 12.93 11.71 1.84
CA ARG A 360 12.18 12.94 2.12
C ARG A 360 10.70 12.63 2.26
N LEU A 361 10.08 13.23 3.28
CA LEU A 361 8.65 13.12 3.50
C LEU A 361 7.84 13.72 2.34
N GLU A 362 8.33 14.78 1.71
CA GLU A 362 7.67 15.42 0.57
C GLU A 362 7.51 14.45 -0.62
N ASP A 363 8.59 13.77 -0.99
CA ASP A 363 8.60 12.77 -2.08
C ASP A 363 7.64 11.60 -1.77
N GLN A 364 7.61 11.17 -0.51
CA GLN A 364 6.67 10.15 -0.05
C GLN A 364 5.21 10.59 -0.23
N GLN A 365 4.88 11.82 0.17
CA GLN A 365 3.52 12.34 0.12
C GLN A 365 3.07 12.57 -1.33
N ASP A 366 3.96 13.06 -2.18
CA ASP A 366 3.69 13.19 -3.61
C ASP A 366 3.42 11.83 -4.26
N PHE A 367 4.21 10.81 -3.91
CA PHE A 367 3.97 9.45 -4.39
C PHE A 367 2.60 8.91 -3.96
N VAL A 368 2.27 9.00 -2.67
CA VAL A 368 0.99 8.50 -2.14
C VAL A 368 -0.18 9.27 -2.76
N ALA A 369 -0.06 10.58 -2.94
CA ALA A 369 -1.09 11.39 -3.59
C ALA A 369 -1.27 11.03 -5.06
N ARG A 370 -0.18 10.77 -5.81
CA ARG A 370 -0.23 10.31 -7.20
C ARG A 370 -0.90 8.95 -7.31
N ARG A 371 -0.60 8.02 -6.41
CA ARG A 371 -1.21 6.68 -6.37
C ARG A 371 -2.73 6.72 -6.23
N SER A 372 -3.24 7.68 -5.45
CA SER A 372 -4.69 7.89 -5.28
C SER A 372 -5.36 8.63 -6.44
N LYS A 373 -4.64 9.07 -7.49
CA LYS A 373 -5.25 9.75 -8.64
C LYS A 373 -5.91 8.74 -9.59
N ARG A 374 -7.04 9.13 -10.17
CA ARG A 374 -7.64 8.40 -11.31
C ARG A 374 -6.80 8.59 -12.58
N SER A 375 -6.73 7.57 -13.44
CA SER A 375 -6.19 7.76 -14.79
C SER A 375 -7.10 8.71 -15.59
N ILE A 376 -6.52 9.73 -16.23
CA ILE A 376 -7.27 10.67 -17.05
C ILE A 376 -7.37 10.12 -18.47
N ASP A 377 -8.58 9.77 -18.92
CA ASP A 377 -8.86 9.48 -20.33
C ASP A 377 -8.94 10.79 -21.13
N TRP A 378 -7.78 11.21 -21.63
CA TRP A 378 -7.65 12.41 -22.46
C TRP A 378 -8.39 12.29 -23.78
N GLU A 379 -8.63 11.10 -24.29
CA GLU A 379 -9.32 10.90 -25.56
C GLU A 379 -10.82 11.21 -25.40
N GLN A 380 -11.43 10.72 -24.32
CA GLN A 380 -12.83 11.03 -23.99
C GLN A 380 -13.03 12.54 -23.70
N ILE A 381 -12.11 13.17 -22.97
CA ILE A 381 -12.14 14.62 -22.72
C ILE A 381 -11.99 15.39 -24.03
N SER A 382 -11.04 15.01 -24.88
CA SER A 382 -10.81 15.65 -26.18
C SER A 382 -11.97 15.46 -27.15
N GLN A 383 -12.64 14.30 -27.14
CA GLN A 383 -13.85 14.06 -27.91
C GLN A 383 -15.00 14.96 -27.43
N ARG A 384 -15.26 15.07 -26.11
CA ARG A 384 -16.26 16.00 -25.56
C ARG A 384 -15.97 17.46 -25.93
N LEU A 385 -14.72 17.90 -25.82
CA LEU A 385 -14.29 19.25 -26.20
C LEU A 385 -14.51 19.53 -27.70
N ARG A 386 -14.42 18.51 -28.56
CA ARG A 386 -14.75 18.62 -30.00
C ARG A 386 -16.25 18.76 -30.27
N PHE A 387 -17.12 18.24 -29.39
CA PHE A 387 -18.58 18.31 -29.53
C PHE A 387 -19.21 19.57 -28.93
N LEU A 388 -18.52 20.29 -28.04
CA LEU A 388 -18.96 21.59 -27.53
C LEU A 388 -18.81 22.65 -28.65
N GLN A 389 -19.88 22.87 -29.42
CA GLN A 389 -19.91 23.91 -30.45
C GLN A 389 -19.68 25.30 -29.83
N ALA A 390 -18.70 26.02 -30.39
CA ALA A 390 -18.35 27.37 -29.99
C ALA A 390 -19.54 28.33 -30.17
N ARG A 391 -20.01 28.93 -29.08
CA ARG A 391 -20.85 30.13 -29.12
C ARG A 391 -19.95 31.33 -29.47
N THR A 392 -20.23 32.06 -30.56
CA THR A 392 -19.45 33.24 -31.00
C THR A 392 -20.26 34.55 -30.91
N PRO A 393 -19.63 35.76 -30.85
CA PRO A 393 -18.21 36.06 -30.62
C PRO A 393 -17.90 37.19 -29.60
N ARG A 394 -16.80 37.00 -28.85
CA ARG A 394 -15.74 37.99 -28.57
C ARG A 394 -14.39 37.23 -28.49
N LEU A 395 -13.95 36.61 -29.59
CA LEU A 395 -12.84 35.64 -29.60
C LEU A 395 -11.58 36.08 -30.38
N SER A 396 -11.39 37.39 -30.66
CA SER A 396 -10.19 37.86 -31.38
C SER A 396 -8.87 37.55 -30.66
N LEU A 397 -8.90 37.50 -29.32
CA LEU A 397 -7.73 37.20 -28.49
C LEU A 397 -7.44 35.69 -28.44
N TYR A 398 -8.49 34.86 -28.45
CA TYR A 398 -8.35 33.41 -28.46
C TYR A 398 -7.75 32.91 -29.77
N GLU A 399 -8.28 33.40 -30.89
CA GLU A 399 -7.84 33.00 -32.22
C GLU A 399 -6.38 33.40 -32.48
N ARG A 400 -5.93 34.51 -31.88
CA ARG A 400 -4.54 35.01 -31.98
C ARG A 400 -3.54 34.16 -31.19
N HIS A 401 -3.98 33.49 -30.12
CA HIS A 401 -3.12 32.70 -29.22
C HIS A 401 -3.67 31.29 -28.99
N ARG A 402 -4.22 30.66 -30.04
CA ARG A 402 -4.93 29.38 -29.95
C ARG A 402 -4.10 28.29 -29.27
N ASP A 403 -2.88 28.04 -29.75
CA ASP A 403 -2.04 26.95 -29.23
C ASP A 403 -1.68 27.16 -27.75
N LEU A 404 -1.38 28.40 -27.35
CA LEU A 404 -1.07 28.76 -25.96
C LEU A 404 -2.29 28.58 -25.05
N LEU A 405 -3.47 28.99 -25.51
CA LEU A 405 -4.70 28.95 -24.71
C LEU A 405 -5.29 27.54 -24.65
N ASP A 406 -5.20 26.75 -25.73
CA ASP A 406 -5.58 25.34 -25.73
C ASP A 406 -4.69 24.55 -24.75
N ASP A 407 -3.37 24.72 -24.80
CA ASP A 407 -2.41 24.08 -23.89
C ASP A 407 -2.65 24.48 -22.42
N TYR A 408 -2.88 25.76 -22.16
CA TYR A 408 -3.22 26.23 -20.81
C TYR A 408 -4.59 25.71 -20.33
N TRP A 409 -5.56 25.57 -21.23
CA TRP A 409 -6.85 24.95 -20.90
C TRP A 409 -6.70 23.46 -20.54
N HIS A 410 -5.88 22.72 -21.27
CA HIS A 410 -5.53 21.33 -20.92
C HIS A 410 -4.88 21.23 -19.54
N THR A 411 -3.94 22.13 -19.25
CA THR A 411 -3.31 22.24 -17.92
C THR A 411 -4.34 22.54 -16.83
N MET A 412 -5.29 23.45 -17.08
CA MET A 412 -6.37 23.76 -16.15
C MET A 412 -7.30 22.56 -15.90
N LEU A 413 -7.63 21.77 -16.92
CA LEU A 413 -8.43 20.56 -16.78
C LEU A 413 -7.67 19.46 -16.05
N GLU A 414 -6.36 19.33 -16.24
CA GLU A 414 -5.54 18.39 -15.45
C GLU A 414 -5.57 18.78 -13.95
N PHE A 415 -5.46 20.07 -13.66
CA PHE A 415 -5.41 20.57 -12.30
C PHE A 415 -6.80 20.72 -11.67
N GLY A 416 -7.88 20.82 -12.45
CA GLY A 416 -9.22 21.16 -11.97
C GLY A 416 -9.33 22.59 -11.41
N ARG A 417 -8.31 23.44 -11.64
CA ARG A 417 -8.22 24.82 -11.16
C ARG A 417 -7.26 25.62 -12.05
N PRO A 418 -7.29 26.97 -12.00
CA PRO A 418 -6.26 27.79 -12.62
C PRO A 418 -4.87 27.45 -12.07
N SER A 419 -3.88 27.28 -12.97
CA SER A 419 -2.50 27.04 -12.58
C SER A 419 -1.85 28.30 -12.01
N ARG A 420 -0.85 28.10 -11.16
CA ARG A 420 0.00 29.17 -10.61
C ARG A 420 1.14 29.48 -11.58
N SER A 421 1.83 30.59 -11.34
CA SER A 421 2.95 31.04 -12.17
C SER A 421 4.12 30.06 -12.22
N ASP A 422 4.29 29.25 -11.18
CA ASP A 422 5.33 28.23 -11.03
C ASP A 422 4.91 26.85 -11.55
N GLU A 423 3.65 26.66 -11.93
CA GLU A 423 3.10 25.37 -12.37
C GLU A 423 2.95 25.24 -13.88
N TYR A 424 3.07 26.35 -14.62
CA TYR A 424 2.94 26.38 -16.08
C TYR A 424 4.11 27.16 -16.69
N GLU A 425 4.91 26.49 -17.53
CA GLU A 425 6.16 27.04 -18.07
C GLU A 425 5.93 28.35 -18.85
N ARG A 426 4.84 28.42 -19.62
CA ARG A 426 4.49 29.56 -20.48
C ARG A 426 3.55 30.57 -19.80
N TYR A 427 3.53 30.61 -18.47
CA TYR A 427 2.60 31.48 -17.72
C TYR A 427 2.81 32.96 -18.00
N ALA A 428 4.05 33.37 -18.28
CA ALA A 428 4.36 34.76 -18.64
C ALA A 428 3.62 35.19 -19.93
N GLU A 429 3.51 34.30 -20.92
CA GLU A 429 2.77 34.56 -22.16
C GLU A 429 1.26 34.68 -21.90
N ILE A 430 0.70 33.83 -21.03
CA ILE A 430 -0.72 33.92 -20.61
C ILE A 430 -0.98 35.24 -19.89
N ARG A 431 -0.07 35.66 -19.01
CA ARG A 431 -0.17 36.95 -18.32
C ARG A 431 -0.12 38.11 -19.30
N SER A 432 0.72 38.03 -20.34
CA SER A 432 0.81 39.06 -21.38
C SER A 432 -0.43 39.11 -22.27
N ALA A 433 -1.01 37.95 -22.62
CA ALA A 433 -2.15 37.86 -23.51
C ALA A 433 -3.48 38.18 -22.80
N CYS A 434 -3.70 37.60 -21.62
CA CYS A 434 -4.99 37.64 -20.91
C CYS A 434 -4.96 38.48 -19.61
N GLY A 435 -3.79 38.97 -19.20
CA GLY A 435 -3.58 39.72 -17.96
C GLY A 435 -3.34 38.82 -16.72
N SER A 436 -4.10 37.75 -16.54
CA SER A 436 -3.90 36.77 -15.47
C SER A 436 -4.51 35.40 -15.78
N GLY A 437 -4.06 34.35 -15.08
CA GLY A 437 -4.62 33.00 -15.22
C GLY A 437 -6.12 32.92 -14.87
N GLY A 438 -6.61 33.75 -13.94
CA GLY A 438 -8.03 33.83 -13.61
C GLY A 438 -8.88 34.48 -14.70
N LYS A 439 -8.33 35.48 -15.43
CA LYS A 439 -9.00 36.06 -16.61
C LYS A 439 -9.01 35.09 -17.79
N ALA A 440 -7.93 34.31 -17.95
CA ALA A 440 -7.90 33.21 -18.92
C ALA A 440 -8.98 32.16 -18.59
N ALA A 441 -9.12 31.78 -17.31
CA ALA A 441 -10.19 30.88 -16.86
C ALA A 441 -11.60 31.38 -17.24
N GLN A 442 -11.88 32.65 -17.03
CA GLN A 442 -13.16 33.26 -17.42
C GLN A 442 -13.39 33.22 -18.94
N LEU A 443 -12.34 33.41 -19.74
CA LEU A 443 -12.41 33.30 -21.20
C LEU A 443 -12.79 31.87 -21.64
N PHE A 444 -12.25 30.84 -20.98
CA PHE A 444 -12.60 29.45 -21.28
C PHE A 444 -14.02 29.10 -20.83
N VAL A 445 -14.46 29.54 -19.66
CA VAL A 445 -15.85 29.35 -19.21
C VAL A 445 -16.83 29.99 -20.18
N GLN A 446 -16.50 31.16 -20.74
CA GLN A 446 -17.32 31.80 -21.78
C GLN A 446 -17.35 31.00 -23.10
N LYS A 447 -16.27 30.29 -23.44
CA LYS A 447 -16.12 29.56 -24.70
C LYS A 447 -16.66 28.12 -24.65
N TYR A 448 -16.27 27.37 -23.63
CA TYR A 448 -16.52 25.93 -23.47
C TYR A 448 -17.64 25.62 -22.46
N GLY A 449 -18.08 26.62 -21.68
CA GLY A 449 -18.97 26.41 -20.54
C GLY A 449 -18.21 26.07 -19.26
N ASP A 450 -18.93 26.12 -18.14
CA ASP A 450 -18.38 25.86 -16.80
C ASP A 450 -18.28 24.36 -16.48
N GLU A 451 -19.14 23.55 -17.11
CA GLU A 451 -19.29 22.12 -16.80
C GLU A 451 -17.98 21.32 -16.88
N PRO A 452 -17.12 21.44 -17.92
CA PRO A 452 -15.91 20.63 -18.01
C PRO A 452 -14.90 20.96 -16.90
N LEU A 453 -14.81 22.23 -16.51
CA LEU A 453 -13.89 22.66 -15.46
C LEU A 453 -14.40 22.24 -14.09
N GLU A 454 -15.71 22.36 -13.83
CA GLU A 454 -16.30 21.95 -12.56
C GLU A 454 -16.28 20.42 -12.40
N GLU A 455 -16.49 19.65 -13.47
CA GLU A 455 -16.32 18.20 -13.45
C GLU A 455 -14.86 17.81 -13.14
N ALA A 456 -13.88 18.49 -13.75
CA ALA A 456 -12.47 18.29 -13.45
C ALA A 456 -12.13 18.68 -12.00
N ARG A 457 -12.70 19.78 -11.51
CA ARG A 457 -12.56 20.27 -10.14
C ARG A 457 -13.07 19.24 -9.13
N GLU A 458 -14.29 18.76 -9.29
CA GLU A 458 -14.89 17.76 -8.40
C GLU A 458 -14.09 16.45 -8.43
N ARG A 459 -13.67 15.97 -9.61
CA ARG A 459 -12.79 14.79 -9.70
C ARG A 459 -11.48 14.98 -8.94
N ARG A 460 -10.82 16.13 -9.05
CA ARG A 460 -9.58 16.40 -8.29
C ARG A 460 -9.85 16.54 -6.79
N LYS A 461 -10.98 17.14 -6.41
CA LYS A 461 -11.42 17.25 -5.01
C LYS A 461 -11.63 15.86 -4.40
N GLU A 462 -12.35 14.97 -5.09
CA GLU A 462 -12.54 13.58 -4.68
C GLU A 462 -11.22 12.81 -4.53
N ASP A 463 -10.32 12.93 -5.51
CA ASP A 463 -8.99 12.29 -5.42
C ASP A 463 -8.19 12.78 -4.21
N LEU A 464 -8.30 14.07 -3.87
CA LEU A 464 -7.68 14.62 -2.68
C LEU A 464 -8.35 14.12 -1.41
N LEU A 465 -9.66 13.92 -1.38
CA LEU A 465 -10.34 13.31 -0.23
C LEU A 465 -9.86 11.87 -0.01
N VAL A 466 -9.74 11.07 -1.08
CA VAL A 466 -9.19 9.71 -1.01
C VAL A 466 -7.76 9.74 -0.47
N TYR A 467 -6.90 10.61 -1.02
CA TYR A 467 -5.52 10.80 -0.53
C TYR A 467 -5.48 11.23 0.94
N LEU A 468 -6.24 12.28 1.30
CA LEU A 468 -6.23 12.88 2.63
C LEU A 468 -6.80 11.95 3.69
N SER A 469 -7.80 11.13 3.35
CA SER A 469 -8.33 10.06 4.24
C SER A 469 -7.19 9.15 4.69
N GLY A 470 -6.18 8.99 3.84
CA GLY A 470 -5.01 8.22 4.13
C GLY A 470 -4.09 8.73 5.22
N GLY A 471 -4.12 10.04 5.44
CA GLY A 471 -3.39 10.68 6.52
C GLY A 471 -3.81 10.18 7.90
N GLU A 472 -5.04 9.66 8.07
CA GLU A 472 -5.53 9.14 9.35
C GLU A 472 -4.82 7.84 9.78
N PHE A 473 -4.22 7.12 8.83
CA PHE A 473 -3.54 5.83 9.07
C PHE A 473 -2.02 5.95 9.13
N GLN A 474 -1.47 7.09 8.70
CA GLN A 474 -0.03 7.31 8.73
C GLN A 474 0.44 7.43 10.18
N LYS A 475 1.67 6.96 10.46
CA LYS A 475 2.28 7.17 11.79
C LYS A 475 2.45 8.67 12.09
N ARG A 476 2.43 9.51 11.06
CA ARG A 476 2.40 10.97 11.13
C ARG A 476 1.69 11.50 9.89
N ARG A 477 0.52 12.12 10.05
CA ARG A 477 -0.04 12.93 8.96
C ARG A 477 0.93 14.06 8.60
N ALA A 478 1.24 14.20 7.32
CA ALA A 478 2.10 15.27 6.87
C ALA A 478 1.45 16.64 7.17
N GLY A 479 2.15 17.49 7.94
CA GLY A 479 1.68 18.85 8.19
C GLY A 479 1.67 19.65 6.89
N PHE A 480 0.77 20.62 6.76
CA PHE A 480 0.58 21.40 5.54
C PHE A 480 1.89 21.95 4.92
N ASN A 481 2.82 22.44 5.74
CA ASN A 481 4.09 22.99 5.26
C ASN A 481 5.05 21.96 4.66
N ARG A 482 4.86 20.67 4.98
CA ARG A 482 5.66 19.54 4.49
C ARG A 482 5.05 18.86 3.27
N LEU A 483 3.91 19.36 2.79
CA LEU A 483 3.35 18.96 1.51
C LEU A 483 4.05 19.73 0.39
N SER A 484 4.14 19.10 -0.79
CA SER A 484 4.69 19.76 -1.96
C SER A 484 3.94 21.05 -2.32
N PRO A 485 4.58 22.02 -2.99
CA PRO A 485 3.91 23.24 -3.45
C PRO A 485 2.60 22.97 -4.20
N ARG A 486 2.57 21.93 -5.04
CA ARG A 486 1.37 21.51 -5.81
C ARG A 486 0.23 21.05 -4.89
N LEU A 487 0.49 20.14 -3.95
CA LEU A 487 -0.53 19.69 -3.00
C LEU A 487 -1.04 20.82 -2.11
N ARG A 488 -0.17 21.75 -1.70
CA ARG A 488 -0.58 22.94 -0.92
C ARG A 488 -1.50 23.86 -1.72
N ALA A 489 -1.22 24.04 -3.01
CA ALA A 489 -2.04 24.83 -3.91
C ALA A 489 -3.40 24.16 -4.17
N ASP A 490 -3.42 22.85 -4.36
CA ASP A 490 -4.65 22.06 -4.54
C ASP A 490 -5.56 22.15 -3.31
N VAL A 491 -5.03 21.88 -2.12
CA VAL A 491 -5.80 21.98 -0.86
C VAL A 491 -6.40 23.37 -0.68
N LYS A 492 -5.61 24.43 -0.90
CA LYS A 492 -6.10 25.82 -0.80
C LYS A 492 -7.15 26.14 -1.87
N GLY A 493 -6.99 25.64 -3.09
CA GLY A 493 -7.89 25.88 -4.20
C GLY A 493 -9.26 25.22 -4.02
N PHE A 494 -9.31 24.00 -3.49
CA PHE A 494 -10.57 23.23 -3.39
C PHE A 494 -11.28 23.36 -2.05
N PHE A 495 -10.53 23.41 -0.94
CA PHE A 495 -11.09 23.35 0.42
C PHE A 495 -10.85 24.64 1.20
N GLY A 496 -10.11 25.60 0.64
CA GLY A 496 -9.71 26.86 1.28
C GLY A 496 -8.58 26.68 2.30
N ASN A 497 -8.72 25.76 3.25
CA ASN A 497 -7.70 25.47 4.26
C ASN A 497 -7.51 23.96 4.50
N TYR A 498 -6.33 23.60 5.01
CA TYR A 498 -5.95 22.19 5.22
C TYR A 498 -6.81 21.49 6.27
N ALA A 499 -7.19 22.18 7.35
CA ALA A 499 -8.00 21.58 8.41
C ALA A 499 -9.40 21.19 7.90
N ALA A 500 -10.04 22.04 7.10
CA ALA A 500 -11.31 21.76 6.46
C ALA A 500 -11.22 20.53 5.53
N ALA A 501 -10.19 20.48 4.68
CA ALA A 501 -9.95 19.34 3.79
C ALA A 501 -9.76 18.03 4.58
N CYS A 502 -9.01 18.10 5.68
CA CYS A 502 -8.78 16.96 6.56
C CYS A 502 -10.04 16.49 7.27
N ASN A 503 -10.90 17.40 7.72
CA ASN A 503 -12.15 17.08 8.38
C ASN A 503 -13.14 16.43 7.41
N GLU A 504 -13.30 16.98 6.20
CA GLU A 504 -14.17 16.41 5.17
C GLU A 504 -13.69 15.00 4.76
N ALA A 505 -12.38 14.81 4.59
CA ALA A 505 -11.81 13.50 4.29
C ALA A 505 -11.99 12.49 5.44
N ARG A 506 -11.93 12.97 6.69
CA ARG A 506 -12.15 12.15 7.90
C ARG A 506 -13.61 11.73 8.02
N GLU A 507 -14.55 12.64 7.82
CA GLU A 507 -15.99 12.32 7.81
C GLU A 507 -16.28 11.24 6.77
N LEU A 508 -15.80 11.42 5.54
CA LEU A 508 -15.99 10.44 4.47
C LEU A 508 -15.35 9.07 4.79
N LEU A 509 -14.22 9.05 5.49
CA LEU A 509 -13.60 7.81 5.98
C LEU A 509 -14.47 7.09 7.02
N PHE A 510 -15.11 7.82 7.93
CA PHE A 510 -16.03 7.22 8.90
C PHE A 510 -17.29 6.68 8.20
N THR A 511 -17.83 7.43 7.24
CA THR A 511 -18.94 6.97 6.39
C THR A 511 -18.58 5.68 5.65
N ALA A 512 -17.34 5.54 5.17
CA ALA A 512 -16.88 4.31 4.50
C ALA A 512 -16.86 3.08 5.44
N GLY A 513 -16.97 3.28 6.76
CA GLY A 513 -17.08 2.20 7.74
C GLY A 513 -18.52 1.74 8.05
N ASP A 514 -19.52 2.41 7.48
CA ASP A 514 -20.95 2.13 7.63
C ASP A 514 -21.47 1.25 6.48
N PRO A 515 -21.95 0.01 6.77
CA PRO A 515 -22.46 -0.88 5.72
C PRO A 515 -23.62 -0.30 4.90
N GLY A 516 -24.52 0.48 5.51
CA GLY A 516 -25.69 1.04 4.82
C GLY A 516 -25.28 2.08 3.78
N GLU A 517 -24.31 2.93 4.11
CA GLU A 517 -23.77 3.91 3.17
C GLU A 517 -23.00 3.24 2.02
N LEU A 518 -22.29 2.14 2.31
CA LEU A 518 -21.63 1.36 1.26
C LEU A 518 -22.64 0.68 0.32
N GLU A 519 -23.75 0.16 0.85
CA GLU A 519 -24.84 -0.42 0.05
C GLU A 519 -25.46 0.63 -0.88
N LEU A 520 -25.83 1.80 -0.36
CA LEU A 520 -26.36 2.91 -1.17
C LEU A 520 -25.38 3.33 -2.27
N ALA A 521 -24.09 3.45 -1.95
CA ALA A 521 -23.08 3.81 -2.93
C ALA A 521 -22.87 2.74 -4.02
N VAL A 522 -23.20 1.48 -3.75
CA VAL A 522 -23.16 0.39 -4.74
C VAL A 522 -24.43 0.37 -5.60
N GLU A 523 -25.60 0.68 -5.04
CA GLU A 523 -26.87 0.75 -5.79
C GLU A 523 -26.85 1.80 -6.91
N ASP A 524 -26.12 2.89 -6.72
CA ASP A 524 -25.96 3.97 -7.72
C ASP A 524 -25.03 3.60 -8.89
N LEU A 525 -24.37 2.44 -8.85
CA LEU A 525 -23.42 2.01 -9.89
C LEU A 525 -24.10 1.24 -11.03
N ASP A 526 -23.66 1.50 -12.26
CA ASP A 526 -24.09 0.79 -13.48
C ASP A 526 -23.16 -0.37 -13.87
N PHE A 527 -22.17 -0.69 -13.03
CA PHE A 527 -21.18 -1.74 -13.26
C PHE A 527 -20.86 -2.52 -11.98
N GLY A 528 -20.23 -3.68 -12.17
CA GLY A 528 -19.90 -4.60 -11.08
C GLY A 528 -21.03 -5.55 -10.76
N TRP A 529 -20.75 -6.49 -9.86
CA TRP A 529 -21.70 -7.52 -9.45
C TRP A 529 -21.88 -7.53 -7.94
N LEU A 530 -23.12 -7.31 -7.51
CA LEU A 530 -23.55 -7.42 -6.12
C LEU A 530 -24.17 -8.79 -5.87
N ASP A 531 -23.57 -9.55 -4.97
CA ASP A 531 -24.16 -10.76 -4.43
C ASP A 531 -25.09 -10.39 -3.26
N SER A 532 -26.40 -10.46 -3.49
CA SER A 532 -27.41 -10.14 -2.47
C SER A 532 -27.50 -11.18 -1.35
N GLY A 533 -27.01 -12.41 -1.56
CA GLY A 533 -27.03 -13.46 -0.55
C GLY A 533 -25.98 -13.26 0.54
N GLU A 534 -24.80 -12.76 0.16
CA GLU A 534 -23.67 -12.54 1.06
C GLU A 534 -23.33 -11.05 1.30
N GLY A 535 -23.91 -10.12 0.55
CA GLY A 535 -23.62 -8.69 0.64
C GLY A 535 -22.21 -8.35 0.15
N HIS A 536 -21.78 -9.00 -0.95
CA HIS A 536 -20.45 -8.83 -1.52
C HIS A 536 -20.52 -8.13 -2.88
N PHE A 537 -19.83 -7.01 -3.02
CA PHE A 537 -19.74 -6.28 -4.28
C PHE A 537 -18.38 -6.54 -4.95
N THR A 538 -18.37 -6.94 -6.21
CA THR A 538 -17.13 -7.29 -6.94
C THR A 538 -17.03 -6.54 -8.26
N ILE A 539 -15.86 -5.98 -8.53
CA ILE A 539 -15.53 -5.28 -9.77
C ILE A 539 -14.20 -5.77 -10.35
N HIS A 540 -13.99 -5.56 -11.64
CA HIS A 540 -12.67 -5.61 -12.24
C HIS A 540 -11.84 -4.37 -11.84
N SER A 541 -10.53 -4.53 -11.66
CA SER A 541 -9.63 -3.48 -11.17
C SER A 541 -9.55 -2.25 -12.09
N SER A 542 -9.81 -2.40 -13.39
CA SER A 542 -9.91 -1.27 -14.33
C SER A 542 -11.03 -0.29 -13.98
N LEU A 543 -12.00 -0.69 -13.16
CA LEU A 543 -13.13 0.14 -12.74
C LEU A 543 -12.88 0.84 -11.39
N LEU A 544 -11.74 0.60 -10.75
CA LEU A 544 -11.37 1.22 -9.47
C LEU A 544 -11.46 2.75 -9.54
N ASP A 545 -11.05 3.32 -10.67
CA ASP A 545 -11.08 4.77 -10.89
C ASP A 545 -12.48 5.31 -11.16
N ARG A 546 -13.45 4.48 -11.54
CA ARG A 546 -14.85 4.89 -11.74
C ARG A 546 -15.67 4.84 -10.45
N LEU A 547 -15.14 4.25 -9.38
CA LEU A 547 -15.85 4.17 -8.11
C LEU A 547 -16.03 5.56 -7.46
N PRO A 548 -17.13 5.78 -6.72
CA PRO A 548 -17.31 6.96 -5.88
C PRO A 548 -16.22 7.02 -4.80
N PRO A 549 -15.91 8.22 -4.27
CA PRO A 549 -14.82 8.40 -3.32
C PRO A 549 -15.00 7.56 -2.05
N LEU A 550 -16.23 7.31 -1.61
CA LEU A 550 -16.56 6.43 -0.48
C LEU A 550 -15.98 5.01 -0.66
N LEU A 551 -16.31 4.36 -1.78
CA LEU A 551 -15.84 3.00 -2.07
C LEU A 551 -14.34 2.96 -2.36
N ARG A 552 -13.78 4.02 -2.98
CA ARG A 552 -12.34 4.16 -3.18
C ARG A 552 -11.58 4.26 -1.86
N ILE A 553 -12.10 5.01 -0.88
CA ILE A 553 -11.53 5.07 0.47
C ILE A 553 -11.56 3.70 1.14
N TYR A 554 -12.66 2.96 1.00
CA TYR A 554 -12.76 1.60 1.53
C TYR A 554 -11.69 0.67 0.94
N VAL A 555 -11.50 0.71 -0.39
CA VAL A 555 -10.44 -0.06 -1.07
C VAL A 555 -9.04 0.41 -0.65
N GLU A 556 -8.82 1.72 -0.54
CA GLU A 556 -7.54 2.31 -0.12
C GLU A 556 -7.16 1.92 1.33
N CYS A 557 -8.14 1.73 2.22
CA CYS A 557 -7.89 1.18 3.55
C CYS A 557 -7.25 -0.21 3.48
N GLY A 558 -7.69 -1.07 2.55
CA GLY A 558 -7.06 -2.37 2.31
C GLY A 558 -5.73 -2.26 1.57
N ALA A 559 -5.61 -1.32 0.64
CA ALA A 559 -4.37 -1.02 -0.09
C ALA A 559 -3.19 -0.70 0.85
N ARG A 560 -3.46 -0.10 2.02
CA ARG A 560 -2.42 0.16 3.02
C ARG A 560 -1.85 -1.07 3.70
N LEU A 561 -2.57 -2.19 3.70
CA LEU A 561 -2.14 -3.43 4.32
C LEU A 561 -1.47 -4.36 3.31
N PHE A 562 -2.00 -4.41 2.09
CA PHE A 562 -1.53 -5.29 1.02
C PHE A 562 -0.58 -4.62 0.02
N GLY A 563 -0.86 -3.38 -0.40
CA GLY A 563 -0.18 -2.73 -1.53
C GLY A 563 -1.17 -2.21 -2.58
N ASP A 564 -0.76 -2.17 -3.84
CA ASP A 564 -1.55 -1.58 -4.92
C ASP A 564 -2.74 -2.47 -5.34
N PRO A 565 -4.00 -2.00 -5.17
CA PRO A 565 -5.19 -2.74 -5.60
C PRO A 565 -5.27 -2.96 -7.11
N ARG A 566 -4.56 -2.15 -7.91
CA ARG A 566 -4.54 -2.26 -9.38
C ARG A 566 -3.84 -3.51 -9.88
N GLN A 567 -3.02 -4.15 -9.03
CA GLN A 567 -2.37 -5.42 -9.38
C GLN A 567 -3.34 -6.60 -9.39
N ALA A 568 -4.51 -6.48 -8.74
CA ALA A 568 -5.54 -7.49 -8.76
C ALA A 568 -6.31 -7.46 -10.08
N ASP A 569 -6.88 -8.58 -10.50
CA ASP A 569 -7.85 -8.58 -11.60
C ASP A 569 -9.23 -8.21 -11.07
N LEU A 570 -9.65 -8.82 -9.96
CA LEU A 570 -10.91 -8.51 -9.31
C LEU A 570 -10.72 -7.99 -7.87
N ILE A 571 -11.52 -6.99 -7.53
CA ILE A 571 -11.61 -6.40 -6.20
C ILE A 571 -12.99 -6.69 -5.64
N LYS A 572 -13.05 -7.41 -4.52
CA LYS A 572 -14.29 -7.81 -3.84
C LYS A 572 -14.41 -7.11 -2.48
N LEU A 573 -15.42 -6.27 -2.34
CA LEU A 573 -15.78 -5.54 -1.13
C LEU A 573 -16.82 -6.35 -0.35
N HIS A 574 -16.52 -6.69 0.90
CA HIS A 574 -17.46 -7.36 1.78
C HIS A 574 -18.17 -6.32 2.65
N LEU A 575 -19.35 -5.86 2.22
CA LEU A 575 -20.02 -4.67 2.76
C LEU A 575 -20.32 -4.80 4.26
N CYS A 576 -20.78 -5.96 4.71
CA CYS A 576 -21.17 -6.19 6.12
C CYS A 576 -20.01 -6.64 7.02
N SER A 577 -19.03 -7.37 6.48
CA SER A 577 -18.00 -8.03 7.29
C SER A 577 -16.70 -7.24 7.45
N LYS A 578 -16.62 -6.04 6.86
CA LYS A 578 -15.46 -5.14 6.91
C LYS A 578 -14.17 -5.81 6.38
N LYS A 579 -14.35 -6.58 5.31
CA LYS A 579 -13.27 -7.29 4.61
C LYS A 579 -13.16 -6.78 3.18
N LEU A 580 -11.96 -6.97 2.63
CA LEU A 580 -11.66 -6.73 1.23
C LEU A 580 -10.89 -7.94 0.70
N THR A 581 -11.24 -8.41 -0.49
CA THR A 581 -10.53 -9.51 -1.13
C THR A 581 -10.01 -9.08 -2.49
N PHE A 582 -8.72 -9.30 -2.74
CA PHE A 582 -8.10 -9.16 -4.04
C PHE A 582 -7.90 -10.55 -4.65
N LEU A 583 -8.28 -10.70 -5.92
CA LEU A 583 -8.19 -11.95 -6.67
C LEU A 583 -7.28 -11.75 -7.89
N HIS A 584 -6.28 -12.60 -8.01
CA HIS A 584 -5.36 -12.67 -9.14
C HIS A 584 -5.57 -13.97 -9.88
N TYR A 585 -5.63 -13.87 -11.20
CA TYR A 585 -5.82 -14.99 -12.11
C TYR A 585 -4.60 -15.13 -13.04
N GLU A 586 -4.31 -16.35 -13.47
CA GLU A 586 -3.17 -16.64 -14.36
C GLU A 586 -3.21 -15.82 -15.66
N ASP A 587 -4.39 -15.77 -16.28
CA ASP A 587 -4.64 -14.96 -17.48
C ASP A 587 -6.11 -14.56 -17.51
N PHE A 588 -6.40 -13.35 -17.03
CA PHE A 588 -7.76 -12.81 -17.01
C PHE A 588 -8.32 -12.55 -18.41
N SER A 589 -7.54 -12.62 -19.50
CA SER A 589 -8.07 -12.49 -20.87
C SER A 589 -8.84 -13.75 -21.31
N LEU A 590 -8.56 -14.92 -20.72
CA LEU A 590 -9.20 -16.18 -21.05
C LEU A 590 -10.67 -16.22 -20.57
N PRO A 591 -11.60 -16.89 -21.30
CA PRO A 591 -13.00 -16.95 -20.89
C PRO A 591 -13.25 -17.61 -19.52
N LEU A 592 -12.38 -18.56 -19.13
CA LEU A 592 -12.42 -19.28 -17.85
C LEU A 592 -11.05 -19.16 -17.18
N PRO A 593 -10.71 -18.00 -16.60
CA PRO A 593 -9.42 -17.78 -16.00
C PRO A 593 -9.30 -18.60 -14.71
N VAL A 594 -8.09 -19.11 -14.46
CA VAL A 594 -7.77 -19.92 -13.27
C VAL A 594 -7.28 -19.00 -12.17
N LEU A 595 -7.84 -19.15 -10.97
CA LEU A 595 -7.44 -18.38 -9.81
C LEU A 595 -6.03 -18.80 -9.37
N ASP A 596 -5.11 -17.86 -9.39
CA ASP A 596 -3.73 -18.03 -8.94
C ASP A 596 -3.64 -17.71 -7.45
N THR A 597 -3.95 -16.46 -7.08
CA THR A 597 -3.74 -15.98 -5.71
C THR A 597 -4.99 -15.25 -5.20
N ARG A 598 -5.35 -15.51 -3.95
CA ARG A 598 -6.40 -14.79 -3.23
C ARG A 598 -5.82 -14.12 -2.00
N ILE A 599 -5.98 -12.81 -1.90
CA ILE A 599 -5.63 -12.06 -0.68
C ILE A 599 -6.88 -11.60 0.01
N LYS A 600 -7.09 -12.06 1.25
CA LYS A 600 -8.18 -11.61 2.12
C LYS A 600 -7.64 -10.64 3.16
N ILE A 601 -8.19 -9.44 3.20
CA ILE A 601 -7.82 -8.37 4.10
C ILE A 601 -8.95 -8.17 5.10
N ASP A 602 -8.65 -8.39 6.38
CA ASP A 602 -9.55 -8.07 7.49
C ASP A 602 -9.18 -6.70 8.03
N LEU A 603 -10.00 -5.69 7.68
CA LEU A 603 -9.73 -4.30 8.05
C LEU A 603 -9.89 -4.07 9.56
N ARG A 604 -10.68 -4.90 10.25
CA ARG A 604 -10.89 -4.78 11.70
C ARG A 604 -9.70 -5.33 12.47
N ARG A 605 -9.13 -6.45 12.01
CA ARG A 605 -7.96 -7.10 12.62
C ARG A 605 -6.63 -6.58 12.09
N LEU A 606 -6.66 -5.74 11.04
CA LEU A 606 -5.49 -5.29 10.29
C LEU A 606 -4.62 -6.47 9.82
N PHE A 607 -5.29 -7.54 9.40
CA PHE A 607 -4.67 -8.81 9.08
C PHE A 607 -4.86 -9.13 7.61
N VAL A 608 -3.79 -9.62 6.96
CA VAL A 608 -3.77 -10.01 5.56
C VAL A 608 -3.52 -11.51 5.49
N ASN A 609 -4.42 -12.25 4.87
CA ASN A 609 -4.27 -13.67 4.60
C ASN A 609 -4.06 -13.87 3.09
N LEU A 610 -2.88 -14.36 2.71
CA LEU A 610 -2.54 -14.69 1.34
C LEU A 610 -2.70 -16.19 1.12
N ILE A 611 -3.53 -16.57 0.16
CA ILE A 611 -3.85 -17.95 -0.16
C ILE A 611 -3.40 -18.21 -1.60
N ASP A 612 -2.43 -19.09 -1.75
CA ASP A 612 -1.96 -19.61 -3.03
C ASP A 612 -2.91 -20.75 -3.49
N HIS A 613 -3.48 -20.60 -4.67
CA HIS A 613 -4.40 -21.56 -5.28
C HIS A 613 -3.74 -22.41 -6.38
N THR A 614 -2.46 -22.18 -6.69
CA THR A 614 -1.69 -22.94 -7.72
C THR A 614 -1.14 -24.27 -7.23
N THR A 615 -1.11 -24.47 -5.91
CA THR A 615 -0.43 -25.61 -5.27
C THR A 615 -1.37 -26.75 -4.89
N GLY A 616 -2.68 -26.51 -4.99
CA GLY A 616 -3.70 -27.49 -4.66
C GLY A 616 -3.88 -28.54 -5.77
N PRO A 617 -4.44 -29.72 -5.45
CA PRO A 617 -4.78 -30.72 -6.46
C PRO A 617 -5.94 -30.27 -7.38
N GLU A 618 -6.73 -29.29 -6.93
CA GLU A 618 -7.87 -28.74 -7.65
C GLU A 618 -7.71 -27.23 -7.83
N HIS A 619 -7.93 -26.76 -9.05
CA HIS A 619 -7.80 -25.35 -9.39
C HIS A 619 -9.16 -24.69 -9.54
N GLN A 620 -9.35 -23.53 -8.92
CA GLN A 620 -10.60 -22.77 -9.04
C GLN A 620 -10.63 -22.00 -10.37
N ILE A 621 -11.73 -22.10 -11.12
CA ILE A 621 -11.98 -21.33 -12.34
C ILE A 621 -13.08 -20.30 -12.14
N LEU A 622 -12.98 -19.16 -12.83
CA LEU A 622 -14.01 -18.12 -12.79
C LEU A 622 -15.02 -18.31 -13.93
N PHE A 623 -16.30 -18.40 -13.56
CA PHE A 623 -17.40 -18.40 -14.50
C PHE A 623 -18.03 -17.00 -14.64
N PHE A 624 -18.72 -16.78 -15.76
CA PHE A 624 -19.53 -15.58 -16.01
C PHE A 624 -18.82 -14.25 -15.73
N LYS A 625 -17.52 -14.16 -16.05
CA LYS A 625 -16.70 -13.00 -15.69
C LYS A 625 -17.17 -11.69 -16.32
N GLU A 626 -18.02 -11.75 -17.36
CA GLU A 626 -18.61 -10.54 -17.96
C GLU A 626 -19.36 -9.69 -16.94
N ARG A 627 -19.85 -10.27 -15.83
CA ARG A 627 -20.59 -9.54 -14.79
C ARG A 627 -19.74 -8.55 -13.98
N PHE A 628 -18.41 -8.69 -14.03
CA PHE A 628 -17.50 -7.79 -13.29
C PHE A 628 -16.96 -6.64 -14.14
N LEU A 629 -17.27 -6.63 -15.43
CA LEU A 629 -16.81 -5.64 -16.40
C LEU A 629 -17.88 -4.55 -16.60
N ALA A 630 -17.45 -3.37 -17.04
CA ALA A 630 -18.38 -2.30 -17.37
C ALA A 630 -19.05 -2.52 -18.74
N PRO A 631 -20.24 -1.92 -18.97
CA PRO A 631 -20.99 -2.06 -20.22
C PRO A 631 -20.22 -1.66 -21.49
N ASP A 632 -19.26 -0.74 -21.36
CA ASP A 632 -18.42 -0.20 -22.43
C ASP A 632 -17.10 -0.98 -22.65
N HIS A 633 -16.88 -2.08 -21.94
CA HIS A 633 -15.62 -2.84 -22.05
C HIS A 633 -15.45 -3.51 -23.44
N PRO A 634 -14.30 -3.34 -24.13
CA PRO A 634 -14.11 -3.82 -25.51
C PRO A 634 -14.35 -5.32 -25.71
N GLU A 635 -13.93 -6.15 -24.75
CA GLU A 635 -14.10 -7.61 -24.81
C GLU A 635 -15.43 -8.13 -24.22
N LEU A 636 -16.30 -7.25 -23.72
CA LEU A 636 -17.58 -7.66 -23.13
C LEU A 636 -18.44 -8.54 -24.07
N PRO A 637 -18.58 -8.23 -25.38
CA PRO A 637 -19.39 -9.04 -26.29
C PRO A 637 -18.85 -10.47 -26.45
N LYS A 638 -17.51 -10.63 -26.45
CA LYS A 638 -16.83 -11.93 -26.54
C LYS A 638 -17.15 -12.80 -25.33
N PHE A 639 -17.08 -12.24 -24.11
CA PHE A 639 -17.39 -12.98 -22.89
C PHE A 639 -18.88 -13.27 -22.75
N GLN A 640 -19.76 -12.33 -23.09
CA GLN A 640 -21.20 -12.59 -23.15
C GLN A 640 -21.57 -13.73 -24.12
N ALA A 641 -20.90 -13.82 -25.28
CA ALA A 641 -21.09 -14.91 -26.22
C ALA A 641 -20.60 -16.26 -25.68
N PHE A 642 -19.52 -16.27 -24.90
CA PHE A 642 -19.07 -17.46 -24.18
C PHE A 642 -20.08 -17.90 -23.11
N SER A 643 -20.55 -16.96 -22.30
CA SER A 643 -21.54 -17.24 -21.25
C SER A 643 -22.90 -17.67 -21.80
N LYS A 644 -23.31 -17.16 -22.97
CA LYS A 644 -24.48 -17.70 -23.70
C LYS A 644 -24.30 -19.17 -24.08
N ARG A 645 -23.08 -19.62 -24.41
CA ARG A 645 -22.79 -21.04 -24.68
C ARG A 645 -22.86 -21.88 -23.40
N LEU A 646 -22.33 -21.38 -22.28
CA LEU A 646 -22.47 -22.04 -20.97
C LEU A 646 -23.96 -22.24 -20.60
N ARG A 647 -24.77 -21.19 -20.72
CA ARG A 647 -26.22 -21.27 -20.43
C ARG A 647 -26.96 -22.25 -21.35
N LYS A 648 -26.55 -22.38 -22.62
CA LYS A 648 -27.10 -23.39 -23.55
C LYS A 648 -26.76 -24.84 -23.15
N LEU A 649 -25.66 -25.03 -22.42
CA LEU A 649 -25.25 -26.33 -21.88
C LEU A 649 -25.89 -26.62 -20.50
N GLY A 650 -26.80 -25.77 -20.03
CA GLY A 650 -27.47 -25.91 -18.73
C GLY A 650 -26.65 -25.41 -17.54
N ILE A 651 -25.51 -24.75 -17.77
CA ILE A 651 -24.70 -24.12 -16.72
C ILE A 651 -25.20 -22.70 -16.53
N HIS A 652 -25.78 -22.42 -15.37
CA HIS A 652 -26.37 -21.13 -15.02
C HIS A 652 -25.77 -20.60 -13.72
N GLU A 653 -25.83 -19.29 -13.53
CA GLU A 653 -25.32 -18.56 -12.37
C GLU A 653 -25.91 -19.08 -11.05
N GLY A 654 -27.18 -19.50 -11.04
CA GLY A 654 -27.83 -20.07 -9.86
C GLY A 654 -27.23 -21.41 -9.40
N LEU A 655 -26.66 -22.19 -10.31
CA LEU A 655 -25.91 -23.41 -9.96
C LEU A 655 -24.56 -23.08 -9.29
N LEU A 656 -24.07 -21.86 -9.56
CA LEU A 656 -22.92 -21.20 -8.95
C LEU A 656 -22.93 -21.24 -7.42
N GLY A 657 -24.14 -21.02 -6.88
CA GLY A 657 -24.33 -20.53 -5.51
C GLY A 657 -23.83 -19.10 -5.33
N SER A 658 -24.09 -18.55 -4.14
CA SER A 658 -23.51 -17.27 -3.73
C SER A 658 -21.98 -17.34 -3.80
N ASN A 659 -21.38 -16.29 -4.36
CA ASN A 659 -19.95 -16.16 -4.59
C ASN A 659 -19.29 -17.36 -5.27
N ASP A 660 -20.03 -18.00 -6.18
CA ASP A 660 -19.53 -19.11 -6.98
C ASP A 660 -19.07 -20.31 -6.12
N ARG A 661 -19.61 -20.43 -4.90
CA ARG A 661 -19.21 -21.42 -3.88
C ARG A 661 -19.31 -22.87 -4.35
N PHE A 662 -20.21 -23.15 -5.28
CA PHE A 662 -20.43 -24.49 -5.85
C PHE A 662 -19.82 -24.64 -7.25
N SER A 663 -18.94 -23.74 -7.66
CA SER A 663 -18.24 -23.85 -8.94
C SER A 663 -17.38 -25.12 -8.98
N PRO A 664 -17.42 -25.89 -10.07
CA PRO A 664 -16.53 -27.03 -10.23
C PRO A 664 -15.07 -26.57 -10.33
N SER A 665 -14.15 -27.44 -9.88
CA SER A 665 -12.73 -27.28 -10.16
C SER A 665 -12.45 -27.35 -11.67
N LYS A 666 -11.31 -26.81 -12.11
CA LYS A 666 -10.80 -26.89 -13.47
C LYS A 666 -10.79 -28.33 -13.95
N GLU A 667 -10.28 -29.24 -13.11
CA GLU A 667 -10.12 -30.66 -13.39
C GLU A 667 -11.48 -31.33 -13.58
N ALA A 668 -12.43 -31.08 -12.66
CA ALA A 668 -13.78 -31.62 -12.77
C ALA A 668 -14.51 -31.08 -14.02
N PHE A 669 -14.31 -29.80 -14.33
CA PHE A 669 -14.92 -29.17 -15.51
C PHE A 669 -14.31 -29.69 -16.82
N GLU A 670 -12.99 -29.83 -16.90
CA GLU A 670 -12.31 -30.40 -18.07
C GLU A 670 -12.68 -31.87 -18.30
N ALA A 671 -12.82 -32.66 -17.21
CA ALA A 671 -13.32 -34.02 -17.29
C ALA A 671 -14.78 -34.07 -17.81
N ALA A 672 -15.63 -33.15 -17.37
CA ALA A 672 -17.00 -33.03 -17.88
C ALA A 672 -17.04 -32.65 -19.37
N LEU A 673 -16.19 -31.70 -19.80
CA LEU A 673 -16.06 -31.34 -21.22
C LEU A 673 -15.59 -32.52 -22.07
N ALA A 674 -14.63 -33.31 -21.58
CA ALA A 674 -14.16 -34.50 -22.27
C ALA A 674 -15.26 -35.56 -22.42
N ARG A 675 -16.05 -35.80 -21.37
CA ARG A 675 -17.21 -36.71 -21.42
C ARG A 675 -18.31 -36.24 -22.37
N ALA A 676 -18.47 -34.92 -22.52
CA ALA A 676 -19.43 -34.31 -23.44
C ALA A 676 -18.89 -34.10 -24.88
N ASP A 677 -17.66 -34.54 -25.15
CA ASP A 677 -16.94 -34.34 -26.43
C ASP A 677 -16.84 -32.86 -26.87
N LEU A 678 -16.59 -31.97 -25.90
CA LEU A 678 -16.46 -30.54 -26.11
C LEU A 678 -14.99 -30.07 -26.01
N THR A 679 -14.66 -29.02 -26.75
CA THR A 679 -13.42 -28.24 -26.61
C THR A 679 -13.54 -27.26 -25.44
N ARG A 680 -12.42 -26.65 -25.02
CA ARG A 680 -12.43 -25.52 -24.07
C ARG A 680 -13.23 -24.30 -24.58
N GLY A 681 -13.45 -24.21 -25.90
CA GLY A 681 -14.33 -23.22 -26.52
C GLY A 681 -15.82 -23.58 -26.49
N LEU A 682 -16.20 -24.67 -25.83
CA LEU A 682 -17.58 -25.19 -25.75
C LEU A 682 -18.16 -25.54 -27.12
N SER A 683 -17.31 -26.00 -28.05
CA SER A 683 -17.72 -26.54 -29.36
C SER A 683 -17.45 -28.05 -29.41
N LYS A 684 -18.23 -28.82 -30.20
CA LYS A 684 -17.94 -30.24 -30.41
C LYS A 684 -16.55 -30.43 -31.01
N ARG A 685 -15.79 -31.42 -30.53
CA ARG A 685 -14.53 -31.81 -31.17
C ARG A 685 -14.86 -32.42 -32.53
N SER A 686 -14.24 -31.92 -33.59
CA SER A 686 -14.42 -32.53 -34.92
C SER A 686 -13.76 -33.92 -34.91
N SER A 687 -14.54 -34.96 -35.23
CA SER A 687 -14.03 -36.30 -35.50
C SER A 687 -13.17 -36.26 -36.78
N GLY A 688 -11.88 -35.94 -36.64
CA GLY A 688 -10.99 -35.87 -37.81
C GLY A 688 -9.70 -35.09 -37.57
N SER A 689 -8.84 -35.58 -36.68
CA SER A 689 -7.37 -35.58 -36.85
C SER A 689 -6.73 -36.26 -35.64
N GLU A 690 -6.59 -37.59 -35.69
CA GLU A 690 -5.55 -38.25 -34.90
C GLU A 690 -4.20 -37.78 -35.44
N THR A 691 -3.60 -36.78 -34.82
CA THR A 691 -2.14 -36.66 -34.82
C THR A 691 -1.65 -37.39 -33.59
N ALA A 692 -1.14 -38.60 -33.82
CA ALA A 692 -0.46 -39.44 -32.83
C ALA A 692 0.65 -38.63 -32.09
N PRO A 693 0.96 -38.98 -30.83
CA PRO A 693 1.98 -38.29 -30.07
C PRO A 693 3.36 -38.57 -30.69
N HIS A 694 4.01 -37.51 -31.17
CA HIS A 694 5.42 -37.59 -31.57
C HIS A 694 6.27 -37.89 -30.32
N GLN A 695 6.71 -39.15 -30.20
CA GLN A 695 7.85 -39.52 -29.36
C GLN A 695 9.06 -38.71 -29.83
N ARG A 696 9.56 -37.81 -28.99
CA ARG A 696 10.89 -37.21 -29.16
C ARG A 696 11.92 -38.17 -28.59
N ASN A 697 12.59 -38.91 -29.46
CA ASN A 697 13.90 -39.48 -29.16
C ASN A 697 14.97 -38.39 -29.42
N PRO A 698 15.98 -38.21 -28.56
CA PRO A 698 17.01 -37.20 -28.75
C PRO A 698 18.17 -37.78 -29.57
N ASP A 699 18.67 -37.05 -30.56
CA ASP A 699 20.06 -37.21 -31.02
C ASP A 699 20.51 -36.03 -31.90
N PRO A 700 21.84 -35.81 -32.10
CA PRO A 700 22.44 -34.51 -31.83
C PRO A 700 23.15 -33.89 -33.05
N LYS A 701 23.54 -32.62 -32.90
CA LYS A 701 24.51 -31.86 -33.71
C LYS A 701 24.14 -31.60 -35.19
N ARG A 702 24.01 -30.31 -35.52
CA ARG A 702 24.97 -29.62 -36.41
C ARG A 702 24.80 -28.11 -36.40
N PHE A 703 25.90 -27.44 -36.05
CA PHE A 703 26.18 -26.02 -36.27
C PHE A 703 26.04 -25.63 -37.75
N LYS A 704 25.55 -24.41 -38.01
CA LYS A 704 26.20 -23.42 -38.90
C LYS A 704 25.48 -22.04 -38.86
N THR A 705 26.15 -21.09 -38.20
CA THR A 705 26.51 -19.73 -38.66
C THR A 705 25.59 -18.95 -39.61
N GLY A 706 25.30 -17.69 -39.27
CA GLY A 706 24.96 -16.66 -40.28
C GLY A 706 24.32 -15.38 -39.76
N VAL A 707 25.13 -14.42 -39.34
CA VAL A 707 24.79 -13.01 -39.06
C VAL A 707 24.34 -12.28 -40.34
N ARG A 708 23.34 -11.38 -40.27
CA ARG A 708 23.37 -9.98 -40.78
C ARG A 708 22.03 -9.22 -40.68
N THR A 709 22.07 -8.13 -39.91
CA THR A 709 21.44 -6.78 -40.05
C THR A 709 20.46 -6.49 -41.19
N PRO A 710 19.40 -5.67 -40.95
CA PRO A 710 18.75 -4.88 -41.99
C PRO A 710 19.22 -3.40 -41.97
N VAL A 711 19.73 -2.92 -43.10
CA VAL A 711 19.87 -1.50 -43.45
C VAL A 711 18.77 -1.17 -44.46
N GLY A 712 18.15 0.00 -44.29
CA GLY A 712 16.96 0.45 -45.03
C GLY A 712 17.18 0.82 -46.50
N GLY A 713 16.10 1.31 -47.12
CA GLY A 713 16.14 1.91 -48.45
C GLY A 713 14.77 1.97 -49.12
N GLU A 714 14.23 3.18 -49.17
CA GLU A 714 13.00 3.63 -49.81
C GLU A 714 12.90 3.29 -51.31
N ARG A 715 11.66 3.16 -51.83
CA ARG A 715 11.05 4.09 -52.81
C ARG A 715 9.66 3.59 -53.24
N GLY A 716 8.75 4.55 -53.39
CA GLY A 716 7.31 4.34 -53.49
C GLY A 716 6.76 4.11 -54.89
N LYS A 717 5.42 4.09 -54.96
CA LYS A 717 4.64 4.59 -56.10
C LYS A 717 3.17 4.77 -55.68
N TYR A 718 2.71 5.99 -55.89
CA TYR A 718 1.33 6.47 -55.82
C TYR A 718 0.42 5.75 -56.82
N ARG A 719 -0.85 5.51 -56.44
CA ARG A 719 -1.99 5.82 -57.32
C ARG A 719 -3.28 6.00 -56.53
N ALA A 720 -3.81 7.21 -56.59
CA ALA A 720 -5.13 7.62 -56.15
C ALA A 720 -6.22 7.05 -57.07
N ARG A 721 -7.41 6.80 -56.52
CA ARG A 721 -8.68 6.79 -57.25
C ARG A 721 -9.72 7.56 -56.44
N SER A 722 -10.32 8.54 -57.08
CA SER A 722 -11.51 9.30 -56.67
C SER A 722 -12.71 8.86 -57.56
N PRO A 723 -13.95 9.24 -57.20
CA PRO A 723 -15.16 8.46 -57.45
C PRO A 723 -16.09 9.06 -58.52
N GLU A 724 -16.90 8.21 -59.14
CA GLU A 724 -18.06 8.46 -60.01
C GLU A 724 -18.88 7.15 -59.98
N ASP A 725 -20.21 7.05 -60.10
CA ASP A 725 -21.37 7.94 -60.00
C ASP A 725 -22.61 7.02 -60.05
N GLY A 726 -23.77 7.52 -59.61
CA GLY A 726 -25.11 6.95 -59.92
C GLY A 726 -25.65 5.94 -58.90
N GLY A 727 -26.90 5.99 -58.45
CA GLY A 727 -28.06 6.78 -58.85
C GLY A 727 -29.35 5.96 -58.68
N MET A 728 -30.27 6.52 -57.89
CA MET A 728 -31.74 6.34 -57.90
C MET A 728 -32.47 5.09 -57.33
N ASN A 729 -33.38 5.46 -56.41
CA ASN A 729 -34.81 5.10 -56.29
C ASN A 729 -35.26 3.81 -55.58
N GLY A 730 -36.11 4.02 -54.57
CA GLY A 730 -36.97 3.02 -53.96
C GLY A 730 -37.79 3.58 -52.79
N GLN A 731 -38.88 4.28 -53.08
CA GLN A 731 -39.94 4.61 -52.12
C GLN A 731 -40.60 3.33 -51.58
N GLY A 732 -40.95 3.31 -50.30
CA GLY A 732 -41.71 2.24 -49.66
C GLY A 732 -42.20 2.65 -48.27
N ASP A 733 -43.33 3.32 -48.27
CA ASP A 733 -44.13 3.72 -47.10
C ASP A 733 -44.61 2.48 -46.32
N ASN A 734 -44.47 2.47 -45.00
CA ASN A 734 -45.48 1.83 -44.14
C ASN A 734 -45.50 2.35 -42.71
N ARG A 735 -46.64 2.98 -42.39
CA ARG A 735 -47.12 3.42 -41.08
C ARG A 735 -47.44 2.23 -40.17
N LYS A 736 -47.12 2.36 -38.87
CA LYS A 736 -48.02 2.20 -37.70
C LYS A 736 -47.19 2.29 -36.40
N ARG A 737 -47.30 3.41 -35.66
CA ARG A 737 -48.03 3.54 -34.37
C ARG A 737 -47.57 2.55 -33.28
N PHE A 738 -46.94 3.06 -32.23
CA PHE A 738 -47.57 3.21 -30.90
C PHE A 738 -46.78 4.20 -30.04
N ALA A 739 -47.49 4.78 -29.08
CA ALA A 739 -47.24 6.08 -28.48
C ALA A 739 -46.72 5.99 -27.03
N ARG A 740 -46.30 7.17 -26.55
CA ARG A 740 -46.27 7.66 -25.15
C ARG A 740 -45.09 7.24 -24.27
N GLY A 741 -44.47 8.27 -23.68
CA GLY A 741 -43.79 8.14 -22.39
C GLY A 741 -42.54 9.01 -22.18
N LEU A 742 -42.55 10.27 -22.60
CA LEU A 742 -41.55 11.25 -22.14
C LEU A 742 -41.83 11.57 -20.66
N THR A 743 -40.98 11.07 -19.76
CA THR A 743 -40.75 11.70 -18.45
C THR A 743 -39.25 11.88 -18.23
N SER A 744 -38.88 13.15 -18.18
CA SER A 744 -37.59 13.67 -17.75
C SER A 744 -37.19 13.12 -16.38
N ARG A 745 -36.03 12.47 -16.28
CA ARG A 745 -35.34 12.24 -15.00
C ARG A 745 -34.48 13.47 -14.68
N PRO A 746 -34.63 14.12 -13.52
CA PRO A 746 -33.66 15.11 -13.05
C PRO A 746 -32.47 14.38 -12.42
N GLY A 747 -31.25 14.77 -12.79
CA GLY A 747 -30.04 14.40 -12.08
C GLY A 747 -30.05 15.02 -10.68
N MET A 748 -29.97 14.19 -9.64
CA MET A 748 -29.76 14.64 -8.28
C MET A 748 -28.27 14.88 -8.04
N ARG A 749 -27.95 16.15 -7.76
CA ARG A 749 -26.68 16.59 -7.18
C ARG A 749 -26.67 16.22 -5.70
N TYR A 750 -25.56 15.68 -5.19
CA TYR A 750 -25.32 15.59 -3.75
C TYR A 750 -25.24 17.01 -3.18
N CYS A 751 -26.32 17.49 -2.59
CA CYS A 751 -26.35 18.72 -1.81
C CYS A 751 -26.03 18.37 -0.35
N LEU A 752 -24.78 18.62 0.06
CA LEU A 752 -24.42 18.77 1.48
C LEU A 752 -25.31 19.86 2.08
N ARG A 753 -26.16 19.50 3.05
CA ARG A 753 -26.98 20.44 3.81
C ARG A 753 -26.07 21.38 4.60
N THR A 754 -25.88 22.59 4.09
CA THR A 754 -25.34 23.72 4.84
C THR A 754 -26.34 24.16 5.91
N SER A 755 -25.85 24.21 7.14
CA SER A 755 -26.46 24.78 8.34
C SER A 755 -27.05 26.18 8.13
N LEU A 756 -28.29 26.37 8.60
CA LEU A 756 -28.92 27.69 8.77
C LEU A 756 -28.33 28.43 9.99
N PRO A 757 -28.31 29.77 9.99
CA PRO A 757 -27.53 30.58 10.92
C PRO A 757 -28.25 30.79 12.26
N PHE A 758 -27.46 30.78 13.34
CA PHE A 758 -27.87 31.19 14.68
C PHE A 758 -28.08 32.71 14.73
N ALA A 759 -29.32 33.14 15.02
CA ALA A 759 -29.64 34.50 15.42
C ALA A 759 -29.64 34.60 16.95
N SER A 760 -28.96 35.63 17.47
CA SER A 760 -28.90 35.99 18.88
C SER A 760 -30.23 36.57 19.37
N ALA A 761 -30.74 36.13 20.53
CA ALA A 761 -31.58 36.96 21.39
C ALA A 761 -31.59 36.45 22.84
N ALA A 762 -31.60 37.40 23.76
CA ALA A 762 -31.34 37.25 25.18
C ALA A 762 -32.52 36.74 26.02
N GLY A 763 -32.18 36.10 27.15
CA GLY A 763 -32.79 36.36 28.46
C GLY A 763 -34.06 35.58 28.84
N ARG A 764 -33.93 34.70 29.85
CA ARG A 764 -34.51 34.82 31.21
C ARG A 764 -34.73 33.44 31.87
N ARG A 765 -34.56 33.47 33.20
CA ARG A 765 -34.68 32.42 34.23
C ARG A 765 -35.96 31.57 34.14
N ALA A 766 -35.84 30.27 34.44
CA ALA A 766 -36.67 29.56 35.44
C ALA A 766 -36.20 28.08 35.60
N ALA A 767 -35.90 27.68 36.85
CA ALA A 767 -36.11 26.31 37.36
C ALA A 767 -37.53 26.26 37.99
N PRO A 768 -38.09 25.15 38.56
CA PRO A 768 -37.61 23.77 38.78
C PRO A 768 -38.61 22.71 38.20
N THR A 769 -38.40 21.38 38.22
CA THR A 769 -38.76 20.33 39.21
C THR A 769 -38.72 19.00 38.41
N GLY A 770 -38.10 17.89 38.80
CA GLY A 770 -38.54 16.97 39.86
C GLY A 770 -39.52 15.91 39.35
N ALA A 771 -39.08 14.67 39.07
CA ALA A 771 -39.84 13.42 39.26
C ALA A 771 -39.03 12.18 38.87
N ALA A 772 -38.89 11.26 39.83
CA ALA A 772 -38.39 9.91 39.69
C ALA A 772 -39.48 8.98 39.11
N PHE A 773 -39.08 7.91 38.43
CA PHE A 773 -39.80 6.63 38.48
C PHE A 773 -38.84 5.47 38.22
N ALA A 774 -38.76 4.57 39.20
CA ALA A 774 -38.16 3.25 39.12
C ALA A 774 -39.12 2.27 38.41
N PHE A 775 -38.59 1.23 37.78
CA PHE A 775 -39.22 -0.10 37.80
C PHE A 775 -38.20 -1.22 37.59
N ALA A 776 -38.42 -2.28 38.36
CA ALA A 776 -37.59 -3.47 38.53
C ALA A 776 -38.13 -4.67 37.73
N GLY A 777 -37.30 -5.73 37.64
CA GLY A 777 -37.70 -7.12 37.35
C GLY A 777 -37.48 -7.53 35.89
N SER A 778 -37.00 -8.73 35.55
CA SER A 778 -36.90 -9.98 36.32
C SER A 778 -35.78 -10.89 35.79
N MET A 779 -35.36 -11.80 36.67
CA MET A 779 -34.53 -12.98 36.38
C MET A 779 -35.24 -13.99 35.48
N GLY A 780 -34.46 -14.70 34.66
CA GLY A 780 -34.81 -16.02 34.11
C GLY A 780 -33.54 -16.85 33.88
N ARG A 781 -33.35 -17.90 34.70
CA ARG A 781 -32.31 -18.95 34.58
C ARG A 781 -32.72 -20.04 33.57
N TYR A 782 -31.79 -20.97 33.36
CA TYR A 782 -31.82 -22.28 32.65
C TYR A 782 -31.23 -22.23 31.23
N GLY A 783 -30.28 -23.08 30.83
CA GLY A 783 -29.65 -24.24 31.47
C GLY A 783 -28.40 -24.67 30.69
N ARG A 784 -27.47 -25.34 31.39
CA ARG A 784 -26.35 -26.12 30.84
C ARG A 784 -26.82 -27.55 30.53
N GLU A 785 -26.01 -28.22 29.72
CA GLU A 785 -25.85 -29.68 29.45
C GLU A 785 -26.08 -30.02 27.96
N VAL A 786 -25.32 -30.88 27.26
CA VAL A 786 -24.16 -31.75 27.54
C VAL A 786 -23.53 -32.15 26.19
N ALA A 787 -22.25 -32.54 26.26
CA ALA A 787 -21.33 -33.16 25.30
C ALA A 787 -21.87 -33.90 24.03
N ASN A 788 -21.18 -33.68 22.90
CA ASN A 788 -20.20 -34.62 22.32
C ASN A 788 -19.23 -33.87 21.39
#